data_AF-A0AAN9MXI5-F1
#
_entry.id   AF-A0AAN9MXI5-F1
#
_cell.length_a   1.000
_cell.length_b   1.000
_cell.length_c   1.000
_cell.angle_alpha   90.00
_cell.angle_beta   90.00
_cell.angle_gamma   90.00
#
_symmetry.space_group_name_H-M   'P 1'
#
loop_
_entity.id
_entity.type
_entity.pdbx_description
1 polymer ?
#
loop_
_entity_poly.entity_id
_entity_poly.type
_entity_poly.pdbx_seq_one_letter_code
_entity_poly.pdbx_strand_id
1 'polypeptide(L)'
;MECQKLLGKACAHAAQNDRFPIQTVVQVLYYEQQRLCDNVNDNTRGWDSPTIIEKMNVYSNVFNRVSNEISILQRENQELKLEIMKLKEIKRSAIRSMISNPVIYASPRVDKSPCIFLLTPTTLQGWRGPYFSRGMSLEGEESRANKSSHLLGYGIQTTFQKYPVSISPKISISLFPMLIFLTILLLLFSLVFITKWYSSAATGKNSPPSPPKLPLIGNLHQLGLFPHRTLHSLAQKYGPLMLLHFGKVPVLVVSSADAACEVLKTHDLVFSDRPQGNKVWKILFYDSKEIATASYGEIWRQLRSLSVLHLLSNKRVQSYRCVREEETSRMMENIKLCSSSSLPVNLTDLCAAFTNDIACRVTLGRRYSGEGKERGFQQLLLEFVELVGTVSIGNYIPWLDWLSKVNGLYGRAHRVAKHLDQFIDEVIEEHINRSSRNKRDCHVDGDGDDNSNFVDVLLSIEKTNTVDFPIDRSTIKALILDMFVAGTETTYSVLEWAMTELLKHPIVMHKLQDEVRNVVGCKTHINGEDLDKMNYLKAVIKETLRTHPPLPVIPRKSSEGIKVKGYDIAVGTEVLLNVWAIARDPSSWDQPLEFKPERFLNSSIDFKGHDFEFIPFGAGRRGCPGVGFAMTTIEMVIANLVYHFDWALPGGAVREDSDMSETPGMVVHRKYPLLAIATIYERN
;
A
#
# COMPACT_ATOMS: atom_id res chain seq x y z
N MET A 1 -19.83 -18.79 17.88
CA MET A 1 -19.37 -19.88 18.79
C MET A 1 -18.43 -20.86 18.11
N GLU A 2 -18.80 -21.52 17.01
CA GLU A 2 -17.92 -22.48 16.28
C GLU A 2 -16.55 -21.87 15.93
N CYS A 3 -16.56 -20.64 15.39
CA CYS A 3 -15.33 -19.89 15.06
C CYS A 3 -14.48 -19.58 16.29
N GLN A 4 -15.07 -19.23 17.44
CA GLN A 4 -14.34 -19.01 18.69
C GLN A 4 -13.70 -20.30 19.22
N LYS A 5 -14.37 -21.45 19.07
CA LYS A 5 -13.80 -22.76 19.40
C LYS A 5 -12.63 -23.12 18.48
N LEU A 6 -12.73 -22.81 17.19
CA LEU A 6 -11.66 -23.02 16.21
C LEU A 6 -10.47 -22.09 16.47
N LEU A 7 -10.73 -20.81 16.80
CA LEU A 7 -9.71 -19.84 17.21
C LEU A 7 -8.98 -20.28 18.48
N GLY A 8 -9.71 -20.70 19.52
CA GLY A 8 -9.12 -21.20 20.76
C GLY A 8 -8.21 -22.40 20.53
N LYS A 9 -8.60 -23.32 19.63
CA LYS A 9 -7.78 -24.48 19.24
C LYS A 9 -6.56 -24.09 18.42
N ALA A 10 -6.69 -23.16 17.47
CA ALA A 10 -5.59 -22.70 16.63
C ALA A 10 -4.53 -21.93 17.45
N CYS A 11 -4.96 -21.06 18.37
CA CYS A 11 -4.07 -20.34 19.27
C CYS A 11 -3.36 -21.26 20.26
N ALA A 12 -4.08 -22.22 20.86
CA ALA A 12 -3.48 -23.22 21.76
C ALA A 12 -2.45 -24.11 21.04
N HIS A 13 -2.71 -24.46 19.78
CA HIS A 13 -1.80 -25.26 18.95
C HIS A 13 -0.57 -24.46 18.49
N ALA A 14 -0.71 -23.17 18.21
CA ALA A 14 0.39 -22.27 17.86
C ALA A 14 1.29 -21.97 19.05
N ALA A 15 0.72 -21.79 20.26
CA ALA A 15 1.46 -21.56 21.49
C ALA A 15 2.29 -22.78 21.95
N GLN A 16 1.82 -24.00 21.67
CA GLN A 16 2.52 -25.23 22.07
C GLN A 16 3.69 -25.63 21.15
N ASN A 17 3.72 -25.15 19.90
CA ASN A 17 4.61 -25.73 18.88
C ASN A 17 5.72 -24.81 18.36
N ASP A 18 5.80 -23.54 18.78
CA ASP A 18 6.90 -22.61 18.46
C ASP A 18 7.28 -22.53 16.96
N ARG A 19 6.38 -22.94 16.05
CA ARG A 19 6.68 -23.22 14.64
C ARG A 19 5.77 -22.53 13.64
N PHE A 20 4.94 -21.57 14.06
CA PHE A 20 4.17 -20.75 13.13
C PHE A 20 4.23 -19.28 13.55
N PRO A 21 4.54 -18.34 12.64
CA PRO A 21 4.49 -16.92 12.96
C PRO A 21 3.03 -16.56 13.28
N ILE A 22 2.77 -16.14 14.52
CA ILE A 22 1.48 -15.59 14.95
C ILE A 22 0.99 -14.52 13.96
N GLN A 23 1.90 -13.78 13.31
CA GLN A 23 1.61 -12.85 12.22
C GLN A 23 0.87 -13.46 11.03
N THR A 24 1.19 -14.69 10.62
CA THR A 24 0.53 -15.37 9.50
C THR A 24 -0.90 -15.77 9.86
N VAL A 25 -1.11 -16.21 11.10
CA VAL A 25 -2.46 -16.52 11.63
C VAL A 25 -3.30 -15.24 11.71
N VAL A 26 -2.72 -14.13 12.19
CA VAL A 26 -3.38 -12.82 12.24
C VAL A 26 -3.72 -12.29 10.84
N GLN A 27 -2.85 -12.46 9.84
CA GLN A 27 -3.13 -12.07 8.45
C GLN A 27 -4.24 -12.89 7.81
N VAL A 28 -4.26 -14.22 8.02
CA VAL A 28 -5.33 -15.09 7.50
C VAL A 28 -6.66 -14.74 8.17
N LEU A 29 -6.65 -14.45 9.47
CA LEU A 29 -7.86 -14.06 10.20
C LEU A 29 -8.38 -12.68 9.75
N TYR A 30 -7.50 -11.71 9.50
CA TYR A 30 -7.87 -10.40 8.96
C TYR A 30 -8.47 -10.52 7.54
N TYR A 31 -7.91 -11.39 6.71
CA TYR A 31 -8.41 -11.63 5.36
C TYR A 31 -9.78 -12.31 5.34
N GLU A 32 -10.01 -13.33 6.18
CA GLU A 32 -11.33 -13.98 6.32
C GLU A 32 -12.37 -13.05 6.97
N GLN A 33 -11.93 -12.14 7.86
CA GLN A 33 -12.76 -11.08 8.42
C GLN A 33 -13.26 -10.11 7.34
N GLN A 34 -12.38 -9.68 6.44
CA GLN A 34 -12.74 -8.77 5.34
C GLN A 34 -13.73 -9.43 4.37
N ARG A 35 -13.49 -10.69 4.03
CA ARG A 35 -14.39 -11.53 3.22
C ARG A 35 -15.79 -11.72 3.82
N LEU A 36 -15.90 -11.84 5.16
CA LEU A 36 -17.18 -11.95 5.85
C LEU A 36 -17.94 -10.63 5.89
N CYS A 37 -17.24 -9.49 6.06
CA CYS A 37 -17.84 -8.16 5.98
C CYS A 37 -18.41 -7.86 4.58
N ASP A 38 -17.66 -8.22 3.53
CA ASP A 38 -18.09 -8.00 2.15
C ASP A 38 -19.32 -8.84 1.78
N ASN A 39 -19.37 -10.10 2.22
CA ASN A 39 -20.52 -10.99 2.00
C ASN A 39 -21.81 -10.54 2.72
N VAL A 40 -21.69 -9.85 3.85
CA VAL A 40 -22.84 -9.32 4.61
C VAL A 40 -23.35 -8.02 3.95
N ASN A 41 -22.44 -7.18 3.44
CA ASN A 41 -22.81 -5.95 2.72
C ASN A 41 -23.44 -6.22 1.34
N ASP A 42 -23.04 -7.28 0.65
CA ASP A 42 -23.61 -7.64 -0.66
C ASP A 42 -25.01 -8.28 -0.54
N ASN A 43 -25.32 -8.99 0.55
CA ASN A 43 -26.59 -9.70 0.71
C ASN A 43 -27.69 -8.93 1.46
N THR A 44 -27.44 -7.71 1.93
CA THR A 44 -28.41 -6.94 2.75
C THR A 44 -28.96 -5.68 2.08
N ARG A 45 -28.66 -5.42 0.80
CA ARG A 45 -29.32 -4.36 0.02
C ARG A 45 -30.78 -4.74 -0.29
N GLY A 46 -31.68 -4.50 0.67
CA GLY A 46 -33.13 -4.54 0.46
C GLY A 46 -34.01 -5.01 1.63
N TRP A 47 -33.50 -5.19 2.86
CA TRP A 47 -34.27 -5.83 3.94
C TRP A 47 -34.38 -4.93 5.19
N ASP A 48 -35.54 -4.30 5.39
CA ASP A 48 -35.89 -3.59 6.63
C ASP A 48 -36.48 -4.57 7.66
N SER A 49 -35.76 -4.82 8.77
CA SER A 49 -36.33 -5.48 9.96
C SER A 49 -35.57 -5.15 11.25
N PRO A 50 -36.25 -4.77 12.35
CA PRO A 50 -35.65 -4.47 13.67
C PRO A 50 -34.75 -5.59 14.23
N THR A 51 -35.02 -6.84 13.85
CA THR A 51 -34.28 -8.05 14.26
C THR A 51 -32.84 -8.09 13.69
N ILE A 52 -32.53 -7.30 12.66
CA ILE A 52 -31.21 -7.21 12.03
C ILE A 52 -30.31 -6.22 12.76
N ILE A 53 -30.84 -5.09 13.21
CA ILE A 53 -30.11 -4.09 14.03
C ILE A 53 -29.63 -4.74 15.33
N GLU A 54 -30.46 -5.57 15.94
CA GLU A 54 -30.12 -6.31 17.16
C GLU A 54 -29.01 -7.33 16.91
N LYS A 55 -29.04 -8.03 15.77
CA LYS A 55 -27.95 -8.94 15.36
C LYS A 55 -26.66 -8.18 15.01
N MET A 56 -26.74 -7.04 14.33
CA MET A 56 -25.58 -6.18 14.02
C MET A 56 -24.92 -5.64 15.29
N ASN A 57 -25.70 -5.29 16.31
CA ASN A 57 -25.17 -4.87 17.62
C ASN A 57 -24.47 -6.00 18.35
N VAL A 58 -24.99 -7.24 18.27
CA VAL A 58 -24.31 -8.43 18.81
C VAL A 58 -23.00 -8.71 18.06
N TYR A 59 -22.99 -8.61 16.73
CA TYR A 59 -21.77 -8.77 15.93
C TYR A 59 -20.73 -7.67 16.19
N SER A 60 -21.16 -6.42 16.34
CA SER A 60 -20.29 -5.27 16.66
C SER A 60 -19.66 -5.42 18.05
N ASN A 61 -20.42 -5.90 19.04
CA ASN A 61 -19.90 -6.17 20.38
C ASN A 61 -18.90 -7.34 20.42
N VAL A 62 -19.15 -8.40 19.63
CA VAL A 62 -18.20 -9.51 19.48
C VAL A 62 -16.94 -9.04 18.73
N PHE A 63 -17.09 -8.21 17.70
CA PHE A 63 -16.01 -7.58 16.95
C PHE A 63 -15.10 -6.73 17.84
N ASN A 64 -15.68 -5.85 18.67
CA ASN A 64 -14.92 -5.00 19.59
C ASN A 64 -14.14 -5.81 20.63
N ARG A 65 -14.72 -6.91 21.13
CA ARG A 65 -14.04 -7.82 22.06
C ARG A 65 -12.88 -8.56 21.40
N VAL A 66 -13.08 -9.10 20.18
CA VAL A 66 -12.03 -9.82 19.45
C VAL A 66 -10.89 -8.89 19.01
N SER A 67 -11.22 -7.68 18.57
CA SER A 67 -10.23 -6.65 18.23
C SER A 67 -9.37 -6.24 19.42
N ASN A 68 -9.99 -6.07 20.60
CA ASN A 68 -9.26 -5.77 21.84
C ASN A 68 -8.35 -6.93 22.25
N GLU A 69 -8.81 -8.18 22.18
CA GLU A 69 -7.98 -9.37 22.47
C GLU A 69 -6.79 -9.50 21.51
N ILE A 70 -6.99 -9.26 20.20
CA ILE A 70 -5.90 -9.24 19.22
C ILE A 70 -4.90 -8.12 19.54
N SER A 71 -5.38 -6.96 19.95
CA SER A 71 -4.55 -5.80 20.32
C SER A 71 -3.75 -6.04 21.62
N ILE A 72 -4.31 -6.78 22.57
CA ILE A 72 -3.63 -7.23 23.80
C ILE A 72 -2.54 -8.24 23.43
N LEU A 73 -2.87 -9.27 22.65
CA LEU A 73 -1.92 -10.28 22.19
C LEU A 73 -0.77 -9.69 21.36
N GLN A 74 -1.03 -8.63 20.58
CA GLN A 74 0.01 -7.90 19.86
C GLN A 74 0.96 -7.16 20.81
N ARG A 75 0.43 -6.49 21.84
CA ARG A 75 1.25 -5.82 22.88
C ARG A 75 2.09 -6.82 23.67
N GLU A 76 1.49 -7.91 24.14
CA GLU A 76 2.19 -8.96 24.89
C GLU A 76 3.29 -9.61 24.04
N ASN A 77 3.06 -9.85 22.74
CA ASN A 77 4.08 -10.36 21.82
C ASN A 77 5.24 -9.37 21.62
N GLN A 78 4.94 -8.07 21.59
CA GLN A 78 5.93 -7.02 21.44
C GLN A 78 6.79 -6.86 22.71
N GLU A 79 6.18 -6.98 23.89
CA GLU A 79 6.86 -7.02 25.19
C GLU A 79 7.74 -8.28 25.32
N LEU A 80 7.22 -9.46 24.98
CA LEU A 80 8.00 -10.71 24.94
C LEU A 80 9.20 -10.62 23.98
N LYS A 81 9.04 -10.00 22.81
CA LYS A 81 10.15 -9.77 21.87
C LYS A 81 11.21 -8.84 22.46
N LEU A 82 10.80 -7.81 23.20
CA LEU A 82 11.69 -6.88 23.87
C LEU A 82 12.46 -7.57 25.00
N GLU A 83 11.79 -8.41 25.76
CA GLU A 83 12.38 -9.19 26.87
C GLU A 83 13.34 -10.28 26.37
N ILE A 84 13.00 -10.96 25.28
CA ILE A 84 13.90 -11.88 24.57
C ILE A 84 15.12 -11.13 24.00
N MET A 85 14.97 -9.89 23.52
CA MET A 85 16.09 -9.06 23.09
C MET A 85 17.02 -8.71 24.26
N LYS A 86 16.47 -8.28 25.40
CA LYS A 86 17.23 -8.03 26.63
C LYS A 86 17.98 -9.28 27.10
N LEU A 87 17.33 -10.44 27.11
CA LEU A 87 17.95 -11.72 27.46
C LEU A 87 19.08 -12.13 26.49
N LYS A 88 18.92 -11.85 25.19
CA LYS A 88 19.99 -12.08 24.20
C LYS A 88 21.17 -11.15 24.40
N GLU A 89 20.93 -9.92 24.82
CA GLU A 89 21.98 -8.93 25.11
C GLU A 89 22.74 -9.27 26.39
N ILE A 90 22.03 -9.69 27.45
CA ILE A 90 22.62 -10.25 28.67
C ILE A 90 23.48 -11.47 28.35
N LYS A 91 22.97 -12.39 27.52
CA LYS A 91 23.73 -13.57 27.07
C LYS A 91 24.99 -13.18 26.29
N ARG A 92 24.92 -12.18 25.40
CA ARG A 92 26.09 -11.67 24.65
C ARG A 92 27.11 -11.01 25.57
N SER A 93 26.65 -10.27 26.59
CA SER A 93 27.50 -9.65 27.60
C SER A 93 28.22 -10.70 28.45
N ALA A 94 27.50 -11.73 28.91
CA ALA A 94 28.08 -12.86 29.65
C ALA A 94 29.13 -13.63 28.81
N ILE A 95 28.87 -13.85 27.52
CA ILE A 95 29.82 -14.48 26.60
C ILE A 95 31.08 -13.59 26.42
N ARG A 96 30.93 -12.27 26.26
CA ARG A 96 32.07 -11.34 26.20
C ARG A 96 32.89 -11.32 27.50
N SER A 97 32.22 -11.43 28.66
CA SER A 97 32.88 -11.52 29.96
C SER A 97 33.66 -12.84 30.13
N MET A 98 33.15 -13.95 29.59
CA MET A 98 33.86 -15.24 29.61
C MET A 98 35.06 -15.27 28.66
N ILE A 99 34.98 -14.58 27.51
CA ILE A 99 36.08 -14.49 26.54
C ILE A 99 37.18 -13.54 27.03
N SER A 100 36.87 -12.55 27.87
CA SER A 100 37.83 -11.57 28.39
C SER A 100 38.55 -11.98 29.68
N ASN A 101 38.16 -13.08 30.33
CA ASN A 101 38.79 -13.60 31.55
C ASN A 101 39.08 -15.11 31.45
N PRO A 102 40.21 -15.52 30.82
CA PRO A 102 40.63 -16.92 30.84
C PRO A 102 41.27 -17.26 32.19
N VAL A 103 40.54 -17.98 33.05
CA VAL A 103 41.13 -18.57 34.26
C VAL A 103 42.05 -19.71 33.86
N ILE A 104 43.35 -19.51 34.10
CA ILE A 104 44.42 -20.49 33.92
C ILE A 104 44.31 -21.55 35.01
N TYR A 105 44.19 -22.83 34.62
CA TYR A 105 44.59 -23.95 35.47
C TYR A 105 45.53 -24.87 34.69
N ALA A 106 46.68 -25.14 35.31
CA ALA A 106 47.82 -25.85 34.75
C ALA A 106 47.57 -27.36 34.57
N SER A 107 48.25 -27.92 33.57
CA SER A 107 48.38 -29.37 33.26
C SER A 107 49.25 -30.10 34.30
N PRO A 108 49.22 -31.46 34.37
CA PRO A 108 50.21 -32.20 33.56
C PRO A 108 49.71 -33.52 32.93
N ARG A 109 50.09 -33.68 31.64
CA ARG A 109 50.54 -34.90 30.90
C ARG A 109 49.67 -36.19 30.92
N VAL A 110 49.41 -36.74 29.72
CA VAL A 110 50.00 -37.99 29.16
C VAL A 110 49.26 -38.41 27.86
N ASP A 111 50.02 -38.43 26.76
CA ASP A 111 50.08 -39.35 25.61
C ASP A 111 48.87 -39.90 24.81
N LYS A 112 49.05 -39.79 23.48
CA LYS A 112 48.72 -40.70 22.35
C LYS A 112 47.34 -40.66 21.65
N SER A 113 47.47 -40.75 20.34
CA SER A 113 46.58 -40.62 19.18
C SER A 113 45.47 -41.72 19.04
N PRO A 114 44.77 -41.85 17.89
CA PRO A 114 43.44 -41.31 17.60
C PRO A 114 42.38 -42.42 17.38
N CYS A 115 41.12 -42.25 17.82
CA CYS A 115 40.03 -43.15 17.38
C CYS A 115 38.68 -42.43 17.25
N ILE A 116 38.10 -42.60 16.07
CA ILE A 116 36.71 -42.39 15.69
C ILE A 116 35.81 -43.32 16.53
N PHE A 117 34.74 -42.82 17.14
CA PHE A 117 33.51 -43.60 17.37
C PHE A 117 32.27 -42.69 17.37
N LEU A 118 31.35 -43.03 16.47
CA LEU A 118 29.93 -42.69 16.52
C LEU A 118 29.30 -43.26 17.80
N LEU A 119 28.34 -42.55 18.40
CA LEU A 119 26.99 -43.07 18.73
C LEU A 119 26.12 -42.04 19.50
N THR A 120 24.83 -42.26 19.34
CA THR A 120 23.59 -41.49 19.61
C THR A 120 23.19 -41.31 21.09
N PRO A 121 22.11 -40.55 21.39
CA PRO A 121 21.86 -39.93 22.70
C PRO A 121 21.00 -40.79 23.64
N THR A 122 21.20 -40.64 24.95
CA THR A 122 20.18 -40.97 25.97
C THR A 122 20.40 -40.16 27.25
N THR A 123 19.37 -39.40 27.61
CA THR A 123 18.84 -39.10 28.97
C THR A 123 19.77 -39.07 30.17
N LEU A 124 19.76 -37.94 30.90
CA LEU A 124 19.73 -37.96 32.37
C LEU A 124 19.15 -36.65 32.95
N GLN A 125 18.05 -36.83 33.69
CA GLN A 125 17.51 -35.90 34.69
C GLN A 125 18.46 -35.82 35.91
N GLY A 126 18.48 -34.65 36.55
CA GLY A 126 18.99 -34.44 37.92
C GLY A 126 18.80 -32.96 38.29
N TRP A 127 17.80 -32.62 39.11
CA TRP A 127 17.92 -32.31 40.56
C TRP A 127 18.60 -30.95 40.85
N ARG A 128 18.18 -30.06 41.77
CA ARG A 128 17.02 -29.83 42.66
C ARG A 128 17.25 -28.47 43.37
N GLY A 129 16.17 -27.69 43.57
CA GLY A 129 15.84 -26.75 44.69
C GLY A 129 16.73 -25.53 45.02
N PRO A 130 16.37 -24.68 46.02
CA PRO A 130 15.17 -24.75 46.91
C PRO A 130 14.52 -23.39 47.38
N TYR A 131 13.45 -23.52 48.20
CA TYR A 131 12.74 -22.58 49.12
C TYR A 131 11.73 -21.56 48.53
N PHE A 132 10.54 -21.27 49.09
CA PHE A 132 10.13 -21.07 50.49
C PHE A 132 8.64 -21.47 50.76
N SER A 133 8.31 -21.55 52.04
CA SER A 133 7.21 -22.20 52.77
C SER A 133 5.96 -21.37 53.13
N ARG A 134 4.84 -22.07 53.41
CA ARG A 134 3.83 -21.89 54.52
C ARG A 134 2.57 -22.71 54.16
N GLY A 135 1.86 -23.44 55.03
CA GLY A 135 1.92 -23.75 56.46
C GLY A 135 0.54 -24.33 56.90
N MET A 136 0.57 -25.34 57.78
CA MET A 136 -0.41 -25.71 58.84
C MET A 136 -1.86 -26.08 58.45
N SER A 137 -2.59 -27.02 59.09
CA SER A 137 -2.35 -28.10 60.06
C SER A 137 -3.73 -28.71 60.44
N LEU A 138 -3.81 -30.04 60.66
CA LEU A 138 -4.66 -30.79 61.64
C LEU A 138 -6.20 -30.75 61.45
N GLU A 139 -7.07 -31.70 61.80
CA GLU A 139 -7.10 -32.83 62.77
C GLU A 139 -8.38 -33.67 62.42
N GLY A 140 -8.40 -35.02 62.53
CA GLY A 140 -9.11 -35.79 63.59
C GLY A 140 -10.15 -36.76 62.95
N GLU A 141 -10.03 -38.09 63.09
CA GLU A 141 -10.76 -39.00 64.03
C GLU A 141 -12.30 -39.04 63.79
N GLU A 142 -13.09 -40.13 63.86
CA GLU A 142 -13.00 -41.48 64.43
C GLU A 142 -14.25 -42.34 64.00
N SER A 143 -14.12 -43.68 64.04
CA SER A 143 -15.08 -44.68 64.61
C SER A 143 -16.54 -44.92 64.10
N ARG A 144 -16.73 -46.12 63.47
CA ARG A 144 -17.54 -47.31 63.90
C ARG A 144 -19.10 -47.28 64.03
N ALA A 145 -19.72 -48.32 63.41
CA ALA A 145 -20.70 -49.30 63.98
C ALA A 145 -22.14 -49.43 63.39
N ASN A 146 -22.41 -50.62 62.83
CA ASN A 146 -23.52 -51.59 63.03
C ASN A 146 -25.03 -51.35 62.64
N LYS A 147 -25.53 -52.35 61.88
CA LYS A 147 -26.76 -53.21 62.04
C LYS A 147 -28.16 -52.83 61.45
N SER A 148 -28.63 -53.74 60.55
CA SER A 148 -30.00 -54.37 60.38
C SER A 148 -31.25 -53.48 60.13
N SER A 149 -32.32 -53.81 59.36
CA SER A 149 -32.83 -54.98 58.61
C SER A 149 -34.22 -54.65 57.95
N HIS A 150 -34.64 -55.42 56.92
CA HIS A 150 -36.03 -55.67 56.40
C HIS A 150 -36.75 -54.53 55.59
N LEU A 151 -37.59 -54.72 54.55
CA LEU A 151 -38.37 -55.83 53.94
C LEU A 151 -38.97 -55.43 52.54
N LEU A 152 -39.34 -56.44 51.70
CA LEU A 152 -40.35 -56.51 50.58
C LEU A 152 -40.04 -55.79 49.24
N GLY A 153 -40.29 -56.32 48.03
CA GLY A 153 -40.87 -57.58 47.52
C GLY A 153 -41.33 -57.43 46.05
N TYR A 154 -41.23 -58.51 45.24
CA TYR A 154 -41.87 -58.82 43.92
C TYR A 154 -41.50 -57.93 42.69
N GLY A 155 -41.34 -58.41 41.45
CA GLY A 155 -41.63 -59.70 40.80
C GLY A 155 -41.10 -59.74 39.35
N ILE A 156 -41.21 -60.92 38.74
CA ILE A 156 -40.66 -61.36 37.45
C ILE A 156 -41.59 -61.00 36.28
N GLN A 157 -41.07 -60.53 35.12
CA GLN A 157 -41.42 -61.09 33.79
C GLN A 157 -40.61 -60.54 32.59
N THR A 158 -40.12 -61.50 31.81
CA THR A 158 -39.70 -61.54 30.40
C THR A 158 -40.42 -60.54 29.47
N THR A 159 -39.79 -59.93 28.46
CA THR A 159 -39.45 -60.51 27.13
C THR A 159 -38.82 -59.40 26.27
N PHE A 160 -37.81 -59.64 25.40
CA PHE A 160 -37.71 -59.05 24.04
C PHE A 160 -36.46 -59.53 23.27
N GLN A 161 -36.71 -60.46 22.34
CA GLN A 161 -36.21 -60.57 20.95
C GLN A 161 -34.78 -60.16 20.55
N LYS A 162 -34.06 -61.17 19.99
CA LYS A 162 -32.77 -61.10 19.29
C LYS A 162 -32.82 -60.29 17.98
N TYR A 163 -31.79 -59.49 17.73
CA TYR A 163 -31.21 -59.24 16.40
C TYR A 163 -29.67 -59.19 16.52
N PRO A 164 -28.88 -59.97 15.74
CA PRO A 164 -27.43 -59.83 15.72
C PRO A 164 -27.03 -58.88 14.59
N VAL A 165 -26.51 -57.70 14.91
CA VAL A 165 -25.83 -56.85 13.91
C VAL A 165 -24.34 -57.14 13.99
N SER A 166 -23.87 -57.94 13.03
CA SER A 166 -22.45 -58.10 12.69
C SER A 166 -21.92 -56.79 12.09
N ILE A 167 -21.10 -56.04 12.84
CA ILE A 167 -20.35 -54.91 12.30
C ILE A 167 -19.05 -55.45 11.72
N SER A 168 -18.95 -55.48 10.39
CA SER A 168 -17.75 -55.89 9.66
C SER A 168 -16.61 -54.86 9.80
N PRO A 169 -15.33 -55.29 9.89
CA PRO A 169 -14.18 -54.39 9.99
C PRO A 169 -13.70 -53.98 8.59
N LYS A 170 -14.51 -53.23 7.82
CA LYS A 170 -14.13 -52.81 6.44
C LYS A 170 -13.78 -51.34 6.29
N ILE A 171 -13.95 -50.50 7.32
CA ILE A 171 -13.77 -49.04 7.21
C ILE A 171 -12.36 -48.57 7.66
N SER A 172 -11.57 -49.43 8.32
CA SER A 172 -10.24 -49.06 8.86
C SER A 172 -9.11 -49.03 7.81
N ILE A 173 -9.25 -49.74 6.69
CA ILE A 173 -8.13 -50.00 5.77
C ILE A 173 -7.91 -48.87 4.74
N SER A 174 -8.85 -47.94 4.55
CA SER A 174 -8.76 -46.88 3.51
C SER A 174 -8.02 -45.62 3.94
N LEU A 175 -7.78 -45.40 5.24
CA LEU A 175 -7.08 -44.19 5.75
C LEU A 175 -5.56 -44.34 5.73
N PHE A 176 -5.05 -45.56 5.80
CA PHE A 176 -3.61 -45.85 5.84
C PHE A 176 -2.86 -45.46 4.56
N PRO A 177 -3.38 -45.75 3.34
CA PRO A 177 -2.76 -45.31 2.09
C PRO A 177 -2.75 -43.78 1.94
N MET A 178 -3.78 -43.08 2.45
CA MET A 178 -3.88 -41.62 2.45
C MET A 178 -2.81 -40.97 3.35
N LEU A 179 -2.57 -41.52 4.55
CA LEU A 179 -1.51 -41.04 5.44
C LEU A 179 -0.11 -41.29 4.83
N ILE A 180 0.11 -42.45 4.22
CA ILE A 180 1.38 -42.77 3.54
C ILE A 180 1.60 -41.82 2.36
N PHE A 181 0.55 -41.55 1.57
CA PHE A 181 0.63 -40.59 0.47
C PHE A 181 0.95 -39.18 0.97
N LEU A 182 0.30 -38.72 2.05
CA LEU A 182 0.55 -37.39 2.63
C LEU A 182 1.96 -37.28 3.22
N THR A 183 2.47 -38.32 3.87
CA THR A 183 3.84 -38.33 4.43
C THR A 183 4.90 -38.38 3.33
N ILE A 184 4.69 -39.16 2.26
CA ILE A 184 5.56 -39.14 1.07
C ILE A 184 5.53 -37.75 0.41
N LEU A 185 4.36 -37.12 0.32
CA LEU A 185 4.23 -35.76 -0.22
C LEU A 185 5.01 -34.75 0.63
N LEU A 186 4.91 -34.83 1.96
CA LEU A 186 5.66 -33.97 2.90
C LEU A 186 7.17 -34.23 2.83
N LEU A 187 7.59 -35.49 2.70
CA LEU A 187 9.01 -35.85 2.54
C LEU A 187 9.57 -35.35 1.21
N LEU A 188 8.86 -35.55 0.10
CA LEU A 188 9.23 -35.01 -1.21
C LEU A 188 9.27 -33.48 -1.18
N PHE A 189 8.30 -32.84 -0.54
CA PHE A 189 8.29 -31.39 -0.35
C PHE A 189 9.52 -30.94 0.46
N SER A 190 9.84 -31.64 1.56
CA SER A 190 11.03 -31.35 2.37
C SER A 190 12.34 -31.57 1.60
N LEU A 191 12.43 -32.61 0.76
CA LEU A 191 13.61 -32.93 -0.04
C LEU A 191 13.82 -31.88 -1.15
N VAL A 192 12.74 -31.43 -1.80
CA VAL A 192 12.77 -30.30 -2.74
C VAL A 192 13.15 -29.01 -2.02
N PHE A 193 12.67 -28.80 -0.80
CA PHE A 193 13.02 -27.63 0.02
C PHE A 193 14.51 -27.63 0.36
N ILE A 194 15.04 -28.76 0.82
CA ILE A 194 16.45 -28.96 1.19
C ILE A 194 17.35 -28.82 -0.03
N THR A 195 17.04 -29.49 -1.14
CA THR A 195 17.84 -29.39 -2.36
C THR A 195 17.85 -27.98 -2.93
N LYS A 196 16.71 -27.25 -2.92
CA LYS A 196 16.67 -25.83 -3.33
C LYS A 196 17.34 -24.88 -2.34
N TRP A 197 17.31 -25.21 -1.05
CA TRP A 197 18.00 -24.45 -0.01
C TRP A 197 19.52 -24.55 -0.17
N TYR A 198 20.04 -25.74 -0.46
CA TYR A 198 21.48 -25.97 -0.65
C TYR A 198 22.00 -25.62 -2.05
N SER A 199 21.16 -25.63 -3.10
CA SER A 199 21.56 -25.27 -4.47
C SER A 199 21.58 -23.76 -4.77
N SER A 200 21.41 -22.90 -3.76
CA SER A 200 21.55 -21.44 -3.94
C SER A 200 23.01 -20.95 -3.83
N ALA A 201 24.00 -21.85 -3.92
CA ALA A 201 25.41 -21.49 -3.96
C ALA A 201 25.78 -20.88 -5.32
N ALA A 202 25.94 -19.56 -5.31
CA ALA A 202 26.72 -18.68 -6.18
C ALA A 202 27.02 -19.17 -7.61
N THR A 203 26.38 -18.55 -8.61
CA THR A 203 27.02 -18.33 -9.91
C THR A 203 27.93 -17.10 -9.78
N GLY A 204 29.16 -17.19 -10.31
CA GLY A 204 30.27 -16.23 -10.09
C GLY A 204 30.10 -14.83 -10.68
N LYS A 205 28.97 -14.17 -10.42
CA LYS A 205 28.69 -12.76 -10.76
C LYS A 205 28.68 -11.91 -9.48
N ASN A 206 29.14 -10.67 -9.60
CA ASN A 206 29.18 -9.74 -8.48
C ASN A 206 27.75 -9.22 -8.20
N SER A 207 26.94 -9.96 -7.43
CA SER A 207 25.54 -9.59 -7.14
C SER A 207 25.44 -8.57 -6.00
N PRO A 208 24.44 -7.66 -6.01
CA PRO A 208 24.17 -6.80 -4.86
C PRO A 208 23.90 -7.58 -3.58
N PRO A 209 24.11 -6.99 -2.40
CA PRO A 209 23.74 -7.59 -1.12
C PRO A 209 22.26 -8.02 -1.11
N SER A 210 21.95 -9.16 -0.47
CA SER A 210 20.58 -9.69 -0.41
C SER A 210 20.27 -10.20 1.00
N PRO A 211 19.08 -9.90 1.56
CA PRO A 211 18.58 -10.62 2.72
C PRO A 211 18.39 -12.12 2.41
N PRO A 212 18.47 -12.99 3.44
CA PRO A 212 18.13 -14.40 3.30
C PRO A 212 16.72 -14.57 2.71
N LYS A 213 16.60 -15.46 1.73
CA LYS A 213 15.35 -15.73 0.99
C LYS A 213 14.84 -17.13 1.32
N LEU A 214 13.51 -17.30 1.34
CA LEU A 214 12.89 -18.62 1.48
C LEU A 214 12.77 -19.30 0.11
N PRO A 215 12.82 -20.64 0.04
CA PRO A 215 12.52 -21.36 -1.19
C PRO A 215 11.13 -20.99 -1.73
N LEU A 216 11.01 -20.99 -3.07
CA LEU A 216 9.80 -20.70 -3.84
C LEU A 216 9.29 -19.26 -3.77
N ILE A 217 9.11 -18.67 -2.59
CA ILE A 217 8.52 -17.33 -2.41
C ILE A 217 9.57 -16.22 -2.34
N GLY A 218 10.84 -16.58 -2.13
CA GLY A 218 11.94 -15.64 -2.02
C GLY A 218 11.79 -14.72 -0.80
N ASN A 219 11.80 -13.41 -1.05
CA ASN A 219 11.73 -12.33 -0.08
C ASN A 219 10.30 -11.74 0.07
N LEU A 220 9.27 -12.30 -0.59
CA LEU A 220 7.89 -11.80 -0.47
C LEU A 220 7.40 -11.75 0.99
N HIS A 221 7.76 -12.75 1.79
CA HIS A 221 7.42 -12.82 3.22
C HIS A 221 8.01 -11.68 4.07
N GLN A 222 8.99 -10.95 3.54
CA GLN A 222 9.63 -9.83 4.22
C GLN A 222 8.94 -8.51 3.92
N LEU A 223 8.00 -8.45 2.98
CA LEU A 223 7.25 -7.23 2.67
C LEU A 223 6.09 -7.07 3.66
N GLY A 224 6.03 -5.92 4.32
CA GLY A 224 4.90 -5.53 5.15
C GLY A 224 3.79 -4.85 4.33
N LEU A 225 2.77 -4.39 5.04
CA LEU A 225 1.64 -3.63 4.47
C LEU A 225 2.08 -2.33 3.78
N PHE A 226 3.21 -1.75 4.23
CA PHE A 226 3.82 -0.55 3.68
C PHE A 226 5.19 -0.91 3.07
N PRO A 227 5.26 -1.24 1.77
CA PRO A 227 6.49 -1.69 1.13
C PRO A 227 7.63 -0.67 1.24
N HIS A 228 7.37 0.63 1.04
CA HIS A 228 8.38 1.69 1.15
C HIS A 228 9.12 1.69 2.49
N ARG A 229 8.37 1.59 3.60
CA ARG A 229 8.93 1.55 4.98
C ARG A 229 9.70 0.25 5.23
N THR A 230 9.17 -0.86 4.73
CA THR A 230 9.79 -2.18 4.90
C THR A 230 11.10 -2.28 4.10
N LEU A 231 11.09 -1.81 2.86
CA LEU A 231 12.25 -1.72 1.98
C LEU A 231 13.30 -0.76 2.54
N HIS A 232 12.89 0.36 3.13
CA HIS A 232 13.80 1.27 3.82
C HIS A 232 14.50 0.58 5.01
N SER A 233 13.73 -0.11 5.86
CA SER A 233 14.29 -0.85 7.01
C SER A 233 15.27 -1.94 6.59
N LEU A 234 15.00 -2.62 5.46
CA LEU A 234 15.92 -3.57 4.86
C LEU A 234 17.17 -2.88 4.29
N ALA A 235 17.02 -1.74 3.60
CA ALA A 235 18.13 -0.98 3.05
C ALA A 235 19.09 -0.46 4.13
N GLN A 236 18.58 -0.07 5.31
CA GLN A 236 19.41 0.30 6.46
C GLN A 236 20.31 -0.86 6.94
N LYS A 237 19.91 -2.11 6.70
CA LYS A 237 20.65 -3.30 7.13
C LYS A 237 21.56 -3.88 6.05
N TYR A 238 21.11 -3.91 4.80
CA TYR A 238 21.81 -4.56 3.68
C TYR A 238 22.50 -3.59 2.73
N GLY A 239 22.24 -2.29 2.88
CA GLY A 239 22.79 -1.23 2.03
C GLY A 239 21.72 -0.60 1.12
N PRO A 240 21.99 0.61 0.60
CA PRO A 240 21.05 1.39 -0.20
C PRO A 240 20.78 0.82 -1.61
N LEU A 241 21.56 -0.17 -2.03
CA LEU A 241 21.36 -0.94 -3.24
C LEU A 241 21.39 -2.42 -2.86
N MET A 242 20.25 -3.10 -2.96
CA MET A 242 20.12 -4.51 -2.55
C MET A 242 19.27 -5.31 -3.53
N LEU A 243 19.52 -6.61 -3.59
CA LEU A 243 18.77 -7.54 -4.42
C LEU A 243 17.78 -8.34 -3.57
N LEU A 244 16.52 -8.35 -3.98
CA LEU A 244 15.47 -9.21 -3.48
C LEU A 244 15.05 -10.19 -4.59
N HIS A 245 14.32 -11.23 -4.20
CA HIS A 245 13.66 -12.15 -5.13
C HIS A 245 12.19 -12.26 -4.77
N PHE A 246 11.29 -11.86 -5.65
CA PHE A 246 9.87 -12.12 -5.49
C PHE A 246 9.51 -13.35 -6.30
N GLY A 247 9.34 -14.47 -5.62
CA GLY A 247 9.24 -15.76 -6.28
C GLY A 247 10.51 -16.06 -7.10
N LYS A 248 10.35 -16.12 -8.44
CA LYS A 248 11.48 -16.28 -9.38
C LYS A 248 12.02 -14.96 -9.93
N VAL A 249 11.35 -13.84 -9.68
CA VAL A 249 11.67 -12.55 -10.27
C VAL A 249 12.75 -11.86 -9.42
N PRO A 250 13.93 -11.54 -9.98
CA PRO A 250 14.92 -10.71 -9.29
C PRO A 250 14.44 -9.26 -9.23
N VAL A 251 14.58 -8.64 -8.07
CA VAL A 251 14.12 -7.28 -7.78
C VAL A 251 15.24 -6.46 -7.14
N LEU A 252 15.78 -5.50 -7.87
CA LEU A 252 16.76 -4.55 -7.37
C LEU A 252 16.06 -3.42 -6.62
N VAL A 253 16.42 -3.17 -5.37
CA VAL A 253 15.89 -2.06 -4.59
C VAL A 253 16.91 -0.95 -4.54
N VAL A 254 16.50 0.25 -4.93
CA VAL A 254 17.34 1.45 -5.02
C VAL A 254 16.82 2.47 -4.01
N SER A 255 17.64 2.82 -3.03
CA SER A 255 17.27 3.66 -1.88
C SER A 255 18.29 4.78 -1.58
N SER A 256 19.15 5.15 -2.52
CA SER A 256 20.05 6.32 -2.42
C SER A 256 20.00 7.16 -3.71
N ALA A 257 20.28 8.46 -3.57
CA ALA A 257 20.34 9.41 -4.69
C ALA A 257 21.37 8.98 -5.76
N ASP A 258 22.57 8.58 -5.34
CA ASP A 258 23.64 8.10 -6.22
C ASP A 258 23.20 6.94 -7.12
N ALA A 259 22.61 5.89 -6.51
CA ALA A 259 22.16 4.73 -7.26
C ALA A 259 20.94 5.05 -8.14
N ALA A 260 20.06 5.95 -7.68
CA ALA A 260 18.95 6.46 -8.49
C ALA A 260 19.45 7.24 -9.71
N CYS A 261 20.51 8.05 -9.57
CA CYS A 261 21.16 8.76 -10.68
C CYS A 261 21.72 7.78 -11.74
N GLU A 262 22.39 6.72 -11.30
CA GLU A 262 22.92 5.71 -12.22
C GLU A 262 21.79 5.00 -12.98
N VAL A 263 20.70 4.63 -12.31
CA VAL A 263 19.54 3.95 -12.91
C VAL A 263 18.70 4.87 -13.81
N LEU A 264 18.44 6.11 -13.37
CA LEU A 264 17.45 7.00 -14.01
C LEU A 264 18.06 7.99 -15.01
N LYS A 265 19.39 8.19 -14.98
CA LYS A 265 20.10 9.09 -15.90
C LYS A 265 21.17 8.37 -16.70
N THR A 266 22.09 7.67 -16.02
CA THR A 266 23.24 7.05 -16.72
C THR A 266 22.82 5.85 -17.56
N HIS A 267 21.88 5.05 -17.04
CA HIS A 267 21.34 3.85 -17.69
C HIS A 267 19.83 3.97 -17.93
N ASP A 268 19.36 5.19 -18.16
CA ASP A 268 17.94 5.52 -18.23
C ASP A 268 17.18 4.66 -19.25
N LEU A 269 17.78 4.41 -20.42
CA LEU A 269 17.22 3.61 -21.51
C LEU A 269 17.04 2.15 -21.09
N VAL A 270 18.04 1.55 -20.44
CA VAL A 270 18.01 0.16 -19.98
C VAL A 270 16.92 -0.05 -18.92
N PHE A 271 16.70 0.95 -18.06
CA PHE A 271 15.68 0.90 -17.01
C PHE A 271 14.39 1.68 -17.35
N SER A 272 14.11 1.86 -18.65
CA SER A 272 12.89 2.54 -19.09
C SER A 272 11.67 1.63 -19.20
N ASP A 273 11.83 0.32 -19.10
CA ASP A 273 10.71 -0.63 -19.14
C ASP A 273 9.90 -0.68 -17.84
N ARG A 274 8.70 -1.25 -17.93
CA ARG A 274 7.79 -1.54 -16.81
C ARG A 274 7.57 -3.05 -16.66
N PRO A 275 7.20 -3.56 -15.46
CA PRO A 275 6.82 -4.96 -15.27
C PRO A 275 5.62 -5.40 -16.13
N GLN A 276 5.87 -6.04 -17.28
CA GLN A 276 4.83 -6.47 -18.24
C GLN A 276 4.01 -7.70 -17.80
N GLY A 277 4.36 -8.32 -16.67
CA GLY A 277 3.70 -9.54 -16.17
C GLY A 277 2.36 -9.30 -15.47
N ASN A 278 2.00 -8.04 -15.20
CA ASN A 278 0.80 -7.70 -14.45
C ASN A 278 -0.47 -7.82 -15.31
N LYS A 279 -1.22 -8.92 -15.13
CA LYS A 279 -2.46 -9.17 -15.88
C LYS A 279 -3.58 -8.19 -15.54
N VAL A 280 -3.62 -7.66 -14.33
CA VAL A 280 -4.63 -6.67 -13.94
C VAL A 280 -4.46 -5.40 -14.77
N TRP A 281 -3.23 -4.91 -14.94
CA TRP A 281 -2.95 -3.76 -15.80
C TRP A 281 -3.36 -4.00 -17.25
N LYS A 282 -3.10 -5.19 -17.79
CA LYS A 282 -3.54 -5.54 -19.16
C LYS A 282 -5.05 -5.53 -19.33
N ILE A 283 -5.79 -6.02 -18.35
CA ILE A 283 -7.27 -6.02 -18.37
C ILE A 283 -7.81 -4.59 -18.29
N LEU A 284 -7.24 -3.78 -17.40
CA LEU A 284 -7.72 -2.43 -17.09
C LEU A 284 -7.33 -1.37 -18.12
N PHE A 285 -6.16 -1.50 -18.75
CA PHE A 285 -5.58 -0.50 -19.64
C PHE A 285 -5.45 -0.98 -21.10
N TYR A 286 -6.44 -1.75 -21.59
CA TYR A 286 -6.51 -2.15 -23.00
C TYR A 286 -5.23 -2.84 -23.53
N ASP A 287 -4.72 -3.83 -22.80
CA ASP A 287 -3.42 -4.49 -23.02
C ASP A 287 -2.22 -3.51 -22.98
N SER A 288 -2.30 -2.54 -22.05
CA SER A 288 -1.24 -1.53 -21.82
C SER A 288 -1.00 -0.65 -23.04
N LYS A 289 -2.06 -0.13 -23.66
CA LYS A 289 -2.00 0.86 -24.76
C LYS A 289 -1.90 2.32 -24.27
N GLU A 290 -1.38 2.52 -23.06
CA GLU A 290 -1.20 3.82 -22.40
C GLU A 290 0.27 4.05 -21.99
N ILE A 291 0.64 5.19 -21.40
CA ILE A 291 2.06 5.57 -21.21
C ILE A 291 2.68 5.18 -19.84
N ALA A 292 1.88 5.01 -18.80
CA ALA A 292 2.28 4.61 -17.45
C ALA A 292 2.78 3.16 -17.38
N THR A 293 2.09 2.17 -17.95
CA THR A 293 2.43 0.72 -17.81
C THR A 293 3.00 0.05 -19.07
N ALA A 294 2.79 0.61 -20.26
CA ALA A 294 3.30 0.04 -21.52
C ALA A 294 4.81 -0.19 -21.49
N SER A 295 5.28 -1.20 -22.25
CA SER A 295 6.71 -1.42 -22.48
C SER A 295 7.33 -0.23 -23.22
N TYR A 296 8.59 0.06 -22.91
CA TYR A 296 9.35 1.06 -23.64
C TYR A 296 9.63 0.57 -25.06
N GLY A 297 9.44 1.45 -26.03
CA GLY A 297 9.60 1.15 -27.44
C GLY A 297 9.10 2.32 -28.29
N GLU A 298 9.08 2.14 -29.61
CA GLU A 298 8.72 3.22 -30.53
C GLU A 298 7.27 3.71 -30.32
N ILE A 299 6.32 2.78 -30.18
CA ILE A 299 4.91 3.11 -29.90
C ILE A 299 4.79 3.92 -28.60
N TRP A 300 5.48 3.50 -27.53
CA TRP A 300 5.46 4.24 -26.27
C TRP A 300 6.06 5.65 -26.42
N ARG A 301 7.15 5.80 -27.18
CA ARG A 301 7.77 7.12 -27.44
C ARG A 301 6.82 8.04 -28.20
N GLN A 302 6.12 7.49 -29.20
CA GLN A 302 5.11 8.18 -30.00
C GLN A 302 3.93 8.64 -29.14
N LEU A 303 3.35 7.75 -28.33
CA LEU A 303 2.28 8.09 -27.40
C LEU A 303 2.72 9.11 -26.36
N ARG A 304 3.92 8.94 -25.79
CA ARG A 304 4.51 9.90 -24.84
C ARG A 304 4.69 11.28 -25.47
N SER A 305 5.22 11.33 -26.69
CA SER A 305 5.39 12.58 -27.44
C SER A 305 4.05 13.26 -27.66
N LEU A 306 3.05 12.51 -28.13
CA LEU A 306 1.71 13.02 -28.34
C LEU A 306 1.11 13.61 -27.06
N SER A 307 1.17 12.87 -25.94
CA SER A 307 0.62 13.34 -24.68
C SER A 307 1.28 14.63 -24.21
N VAL A 308 2.61 14.72 -24.29
CA VAL A 308 3.36 15.93 -23.88
C VAL A 308 3.09 17.11 -24.80
N LEU A 309 3.00 16.90 -26.11
CA LEU A 309 2.85 18.00 -27.08
C LEU A 309 1.40 18.51 -27.16
N HIS A 310 0.42 17.61 -27.16
CA HIS A 310 -0.97 17.97 -27.45
C HIS A 310 -1.87 18.07 -26.22
N LEU A 311 -1.59 17.29 -25.16
CA LEU A 311 -2.43 17.22 -23.96
C LEU A 311 -1.84 17.98 -22.77
N LEU A 312 -0.52 17.90 -22.58
CA LEU A 312 0.18 18.36 -21.37
C LEU A 312 1.25 19.43 -21.65
N SER A 313 1.20 20.08 -22.82
CA SER A 313 2.11 21.18 -23.13
C SER A 313 1.80 22.39 -22.25
N ASN A 314 2.79 23.26 -22.04
CA ASN A 314 2.57 24.48 -21.22
C ASN A 314 1.38 25.30 -21.72
N LYS A 315 1.23 25.47 -23.04
CA LYS A 315 0.07 26.16 -23.64
C LYS A 315 -1.25 25.47 -23.24
N ARG A 316 -1.33 24.15 -23.38
CA ARG A 316 -2.55 23.39 -23.07
C ARG A 316 -2.87 23.40 -21.58
N VAL A 317 -1.86 23.25 -20.72
CA VAL A 317 -2.05 23.36 -19.26
C VAL A 317 -2.59 24.74 -18.90
N GLN A 318 -2.07 25.81 -19.52
CA GLN A 318 -2.56 27.16 -19.27
C GLN A 318 -3.99 27.40 -19.80
N SER A 319 -4.41 26.77 -20.90
CA SER A 319 -5.78 26.92 -21.41
C SER A 319 -6.84 26.39 -20.41
N TYR A 320 -6.49 25.42 -19.56
CA TYR A 320 -7.36 24.94 -18.47
C TYR A 320 -7.41 25.83 -17.23
N ARG A 321 -6.88 27.06 -17.31
CA ARG A 321 -6.91 28.02 -16.20
C ARG A 321 -8.32 28.32 -15.72
N CYS A 322 -9.27 28.54 -16.64
CA CYS A 322 -10.65 28.83 -16.27
C CYS A 322 -11.29 27.67 -15.49
N VAL A 323 -11.09 26.43 -15.93
CA VAL A 323 -11.55 25.22 -15.21
C VAL A 323 -11.01 25.21 -13.78
N ARG A 324 -9.70 25.46 -13.63
CA ARG A 324 -9.03 25.54 -12.35
C ARG A 324 -9.62 26.62 -11.43
N GLU A 325 -9.79 27.84 -11.93
CA GLU A 325 -10.32 28.97 -11.17
C GLU A 325 -11.78 28.75 -10.75
N GLU A 326 -12.62 28.21 -11.63
CA GLU A 326 -14.02 27.89 -11.34
C GLU A 326 -14.16 26.79 -10.26
N GLU A 327 -13.42 25.69 -10.39
CA GLU A 327 -13.46 24.61 -9.39
C GLU A 327 -12.90 25.08 -8.03
N THR A 328 -11.89 25.96 -8.05
CA THR A 328 -11.34 26.53 -6.81
C THR A 328 -12.35 27.44 -6.15
N SER A 329 -13.02 28.29 -6.92
CA SER A 329 -14.07 29.19 -6.40
C SER A 329 -15.20 28.41 -5.74
N ARG A 330 -15.64 27.31 -6.38
CA ARG A 330 -16.65 26.40 -5.82
C ARG A 330 -16.19 25.71 -4.54
N MET A 331 -14.92 25.29 -4.48
CA MET A 331 -14.33 24.74 -3.24
C MET A 331 -14.35 25.79 -2.12
N MET A 332 -13.98 27.04 -2.41
CA MET A 332 -14.00 28.13 -1.42
C MET A 332 -15.42 28.45 -0.93
N GLU A 333 -16.40 28.46 -1.83
CA GLU A 333 -17.82 28.65 -1.48
C GLU A 333 -18.33 27.56 -0.54
N ASN A 334 -18.02 26.29 -0.83
CA ASN A 334 -18.36 25.16 0.05
C ASN A 334 -17.76 25.33 1.44
N ILE A 335 -16.49 25.76 1.55
CA ILE A 335 -15.84 26.00 2.84
C ILE A 335 -16.49 27.17 3.58
N LYS A 336 -16.84 28.27 2.90
CA LYS A 336 -17.53 29.43 3.51
C LYS A 336 -18.88 29.04 4.12
N LEU A 337 -19.63 28.15 3.47
CA LEU A 337 -20.89 27.62 4.01
C LEU A 337 -20.66 26.82 5.31
N CYS A 338 -19.64 25.95 5.35
CA CYS A 338 -19.28 25.21 6.56
C CYS A 338 -18.80 26.14 7.69
N SER A 339 -17.98 27.14 7.35
CA SER A 339 -17.45 28.14 8.29
C SER A 339 -18.57 28.92 8.96
N SER A 340 -19.58 29.34 8.18
CA SER A 340 -20.75 30.08 8.68
C SER A 340 -21.56 29.28 9.71
N SER A 341 -21.49 27.95 9.65
CA SER A 341 -22.17 27.02 10.57
C SER A 341 -21.25 26.47 11.66
N SER A 342 -19.99 26.93 11.74
CA SER A 342 -18.94 26.40 12.64
C SER A 342 -18.77 24.87 12.56
N LEU A 343 -19.06 24.27 11.40
CA LEU A 343 -18.95 22.84 11.19
C LEU A 343 -17.52 22.48 10.73
N PRO A 344 -16.97 21.34 11.20
CA PRO A 344 -15.72 20.82 10.65
C PRO A 344 -15.82 20.57 9.14
N VAL A 345 -14.84 21.07 8.40
CA VAL A 345 -14.64 20.82 6.99
C VAL A 345 -13.88 19.51 6.85
N ASN A 346 -14.43 18.56 6.09
CA ASN A 346 -13.70 17.37 5.67
C ASN A 346 -12.80 17.70 4.47
N LEU A 347 -11.53 18.03 4.74
CA LEU A 347 -10.56 18.40 3.71
C LEU A 347 -10.18 17.22 2.81
N THR A 348 -10.21 15.99 3.32
CA THR A 348 -10.00 14.75 2.54
C THR A 348 -11.02 14.66 1.41
N ASP A 349 -12.31 14.63 1.74
CA ASP A 349 -13.38 14.50 0.74
C ASP A 349 -13.40 15.70 -0.21
N LEU A 350 -13.16 16.90 0.31
CA LEU A 350 -13.16 18.13 -0.48
C LEU A 350 -12.02 18.17 -1.49
N CYS A 351 -10.79 17.81 -1.09
CA CYS A 351 -9.65 17.76 -2.00
C CYS A 351 -9.84 16.64 -3.06
N ALA A 352 -10.36 15.47 -2.66
CA ALA A 352 -10.65 14.38 -3.59
C ALA A 352 -11.70 14.77 -4.64
N ALA A 353 -12.81 15.38 -4.20
CA ALA A 353 -13.86 15.88 -5.10
C ALA A 353 -13.32 16.95 -6.05
N PHE A 354 -12.57 17.92 -5.53
CA PHE A 354 -11.97 19.00 -6.31
C PHE A 354 -11.04 18.47 -7.42
N THR A 355 -10.11 17.56 -7.10
CA THR A 355 -9.19 17.01 -8.11
C THR A 355 -9.91 16.15 -9.13
N ASN A 356 -10.95 15.41 -8.70
CA ASN A 356 -11.80 14.63 -9.59
C ASN A 356 -12.55 15.52 -10.58
N ASP A 357 -13.12 16.64 -10.11
CA ASP A 357 -13.86 17.57 -10.95
C ASP A 357 -12.95 18.24 -11.99
N ILE A 358 -11.76 18.68 -11.60
CA ILE A 358 -10.76 19.21 -12.54
C ILE A 358 -10.38 18.16 -13.56
N ALA A 359 -10.01 16.95 -13.12
CA ALA A 359 -9.59 15.90 -14.04
C ALA A 359 -10.72 15.51 -14.99
N CYS A 360 -11.95 15.33 -14.50
CA CYS A 360 -13.12 15.03 -15.34
C CYS A 360 -13.34 16.12 -16.39
N ARG A 361 -13.30 17.41 -16.01
CA ARG A 361 -13.51 18.50 -16.95
C ARG A 361 -12.42 18.58 -18.01
N VAL A 362 -11.17 18.34 -17.64
CA VAL A 362 -10.02 18.40 -18.54
C VAL A 362 -9.95 17.17 -19.45
N THR A 363 -10.24 15.98 -18.95
CA THR A 363 -10.12 14.73 -19.72
C THR A 363 -11.41 14.38 -20.45
N LEU A 364 -12.58 14.54 -19.82
CA LEU A 364 -13.90 14.11 -20.30
C LEU A 364 -14.83 15.29 -20.68
N GLY A 365 -14.43 16.54 -20.44
CA GLY A 365 -15.19 17.72 -20.87
C GLY A 365 -16.30 18.19 -19.93
N ARG A 366 -16.62 17.47 -18.84
CA ARG A 366 -17.60 17.88 -17.83
C ARG A 366 -17.34 17.23 -16.47
N ARG A 367 -18.08 17.66 -15.45
CA ARG A 367 -18.08 17.02 -14.12
C ARG A 367 -18.95 15.77 -14.11
N TYR A 368 -18.60 14.85 -13.22
CA TYR A 368 -19.39 13.65 -12.89
C TYR A 368 -19.54 13.52 -11.36
N SER A 369 -19.65 14.67 -10.69
CA SER A 369 -19.89 14.81 -9.26
C SER A 369 -21.37 15.12 -9.01
N GLY A 370 -22.18 14.11 -8.72
CA GLY A 370 -23.62 14.30 -8.54
C GLY A 370 -24.37 13.02 -8.19
N GLU A 371 -25.68 13.16 -8.01
CA GLU A 371 -26.56 12.04 -7.69
C GLU A 371 -26.88 11.17 -8.93
N GLY A 372 -27.30 9.92 -8.70
CA GLY A 372 -27.67 9.00 -9.78
C GLY A 372 -26.48 8.39 -10.52
N LYS A 373 -26.43 8.51 -11.85
CA LYS A 373 -25.41 7.88 -12.72
C LYS A 373 -23.98 8.36 -12.42
N GLU A 374 -23.84 9.62 -12.01
CA GLU A 374 -22.56 10.26 -11.70
C GLU A 374 -21.88 9.63 -10.46
N ARG A 375 -22.66 9.34 -9.41
CA ARG A 375 -22.17 8.58 -8.24
C ARG A 375 -21.68 7.19 -8.60
N GLY A 376 -22.31 6.55 -9.59
CA GLY A 376 -21.90 5.24 -10.10
C GLY A 376 -20.50 5.26 -10.73
N PHE A 377 -20.18 6.33 -11.46
CA PHE A 377 -18.86 6.52 -12.06
C PHE A 377 -17.76 6.71 -10.99
N GLN A 378 -18.01 7.52 -9.97
CA GLN A 378 -17.03 7.72 -8.89
C GLN A 378 -16.71 6.41 -8.14
N GLN A 379 -17.72 5.59 -7.85
CA GLN A 379 -17.52 4.27 -7.23
C GLN A 379 -16.71 3.33 -8.13
N LEU A 380 -16.99 3.35 -9.44
CA LEU A 380 -16.28 2.55 -10.42
C LEU A 380 -14.79 2.94 -10.52
N LEU A 381 -14.49 4.24 -10.43
CA LEU A 381 -13.11 4.76 -10.41
C LEU A 381 -12.35 4.37 -9.14
N LEU A 382 -13.01 4.41 -7.98
CA LEU A 382 -12.38 3.96 -6.73
C LEU A 382 -12.01 2.47 -6.81
N GLU A 383 -12.91 1.63 -7.34
CA GLU A 383 -12.62 0.20 -7.54
C GLU A 383 -11.50 0.00 -8.58
N PHE A 384 -11.47 0.81 -9.64
CA PHE A 384 -10.39 0.79 -10.62
C PHE A 384 -9.02 1.05 -9.99
N VAL A 385 -8.90 2.13 -9.23
CA VAL A 385 -7.66 2.52 -8.55
C VAL A 385 -7.17 1.44 -7.58
N GLU A 386 -8.08 0.87 -6.78
CA GLU A 386 -7.77 -0.26 -5.88
C GLU A 386 -7.16 -1.44 -6.66
N LEU A 387 -7.78 -1.80 -7.79
CA LEU A 387 -7.32 -2.91 -8.62
C LEU A 387 -5.96 -2.64 -9.28
N VAL A 388 -5.71 -1.41 -9.77
CA VAL A 388 -4.41 -1.02 -10.34
C VAL A 388 -3.29 -1.19 -9.32
N GLY A 389 -3.53 -0.85 -8.05
CA GLY A 389 -2.58 -1.00 -6.95
C GLY A 389 -2.44 -2.43 -6.41
N THR A 390 -3.27 -3.37 -6.86
CA THR A 390 -3.28 -4.74 -6.34
C THR A 390 -2.14 -5.58 -6.91
N VAL A 391 -1.40 -6.25 -6.03
CA VAL A 391 -0.32 -7.17 -6.39
C VAL A 391 -0.85 -8.59 -6.50
N SER A 392 -0.74 -9.20 -7.69
CA SER A 392 -1.06 -10.62 -7.89
C SER A 392 0.16 -11.52 -7.64
N ILE A 393 -0.03 -12.58 -6.85
CA ILE A 393 1.01 -13.61 -6.65
C ILE A 393 1.42 -14.30 -7.96
N GLY A 394 0.52 -14.36 -8.95
CA GLY A 394 0.78 -14.91 -10.27
C GLY A 394 1.86 -14.15 -11.04
N ASN A 395 2.02 -12.86 -10.76
CA ASN A 395 3.07 -12.03 -11.38
C ASN A 395 4.47 -12.51 -11.01
N TYR A 396 4.65 -13.07 -9.81
CA TYR A 396 5.93 -13.50 -9.28
C TYR A 396 6.11 -15.02 -9.29
N ILE A 397 5.01 -15.75 -9.16
CA ILE A 397 4.94 -17.21 -9.12
C ILE A 397 3.89 -17.67 -10.14
N PRO A 398 4.24 -17.79 -11.43
CA PRO A 398 3.25 -17.97 -12.51
C PRO A 398 2.34 -19.20 -12.37
N TRP A 399 2.82 -20.28 -11.76
CA TRP A 399 2.00 -21.48 -11.55
C TRP A 399 0.93 -21.31 -10.46
N LEU A 400 0.99 -20.23 -9.67
CA LEU A 400 -0.03 -19.82 -8.70
C LEU A 400 -1.03 -18.80 -9.26
N ASP A 401 -0.94 -18.44 -10.54
CA ASP A 401 -1.85 -17.47 -11.18
C ASP A 401 -3.33 -17.85 -11.07
N TRP A 402 -3.64 -19.14 -10.98
CA TRP A 402 -5.01 -19.62 -10.79
C TRP A 402 -5.66 -19.10 -9.49
N LEU A 403 -4.87 -18.74 -8.48
CA LEU A 403 -5.38 -18.13 -7.24
C LEU A 403 -6.09 -16.80 -7.53
N SER A 404 -5.61 -16.02 -8.50
CA SER A 404 -6.24 -14.74 -8.90
C SER A 404 -7.56 -14.93 -9.66
N LYS A 405 -7.81 -16.14 -10.16
CA LYS A 405 -9.11 -16.53 -10.72
C LYS A 405 -10.07 -16.95 -9.60
N VAL A 406 -9.60 -17.79 -8.68
CA VAL A 406 -10.42 -18.37 -7.60
C VAL A 406 -10.79 -17.33 -6.54
N ASN A 407 -9.90 -16.38 -6.23
CA ASN A 407 -10.20 -15.28 -5.30
C ASN A 407 -11.03 -14.16 -5.94
N GLY A 408 -11.41 -14.28 -7.22
CA GLY A 408 -12.24 -13.31 -7.93
C GLY A 408 -11.51 -12.07 -8.45
N LEU A 409 -10.19 -11.90 -8.23
CA LEU A 409 -9.45 -10.70 -8.64
C LEU A 409 -9.60 -10.41 -10.14
N TYR A 410 -9.39 -11.40 -11.01
CA TYR A 410 -9.57 -11.21 -12.44
C TYR A 410 -11.03 -10.99 -12.83
N GLY A 411 -11.99 -11.58 -12.11
CA GLY A 411 -13.42 -11.31 -12.33
C GLY A 411 -13.78 -9.86 -12.00
N ARG A 412 -13.26 -9.32 -10.90
CA ARG A 412 -13.40 -7.90 -10.53
C ARG A 412 -12.80 -6.99 -11.59
N ALA A 413 -11.56 -7.26 -12.01
CA ALA A 413 -10.88 -6.48 -13.05
C ALA A 413 -11.65 -6.45 -14.38
N HIS A 414 -12.16 -7.59 -14.87
CA HIS A 414 -12.93 -7.62 -16.11
C HIS A 414 -14.27 -6.88 -15.99
N ARG A 415 -14.94 -6.96 -14.84
CA ARG A 415 -16.19 -6.23 -14.59
C ARG A 415 -15.94 -4.72 -14.62
N VAL A 416 -14.92 -4.25 -13.90
CA VAL A 416 -14.56 -2.82 -13.87
C VAL A 416 -14.15 -2.34 -15.26
N ALA A 417 -13.28 -3.08 -15.95
CA ALA A 417 -12.87 -2.76 -17.31
C ALA A 417 -14.07 -2.65 -18.26
N LYS A 418 -15.03 -3.58 -18.17
CA LYS A 418 -16.25 -3.54 -19.00
C LYS A 418 -17.10 -2.31 -18.72
N HIS A 419 -17.37 -1.97 -17.47
CA HIS A 419 -18.19 -0.80 -17.14
C HIS A 419 -17.50 0.52 -17.50
N LEU A 420 -16.17 0.60 -17.32
CA LEU A 420 -15.42 1.78 -17.75
C LEU A 420 -15.39 1.90 -19.27
N ASP A 421 -15.24 0.78 -19.98
CA ASP A 421 -15.27 0.79 -21.45
C ASP A 421 -16.59 1.31 -21.99
N GLN A 422 -17.71 0.84 -21.44
CA GLN A 422 -19.05 1.34 -21.77
C GLN A 422 -19.20 2.84 -21.46
N PHE A 423 -18.75 3.27 -20.28
CA PHE A 423 -18.81 4.68 -19.91
C PHE A 423 -17.97 5.56 -20.85
N ILE A 424 -16.74 5.17 -21.15
CA ILE A 424 -15.86 5.95 -22.03
C ILE A 424 -16.43 5.97 -23.47
N ASP A 425 -17.05 4.88 -23.94
CA ASP A 425 -17.76 4.89 -25.22
C ASP A 425 -18.89 5.93 -25.24
N GLU A 426 -19.73 5.96 -24.21
CA GLU A 426 -20.80 6.97 -24.09
C GLU A 426 -20.22 8.40 -24.12
N VAL A 427 -19.12 8.65 -23.41
CA VAL A 427 -18.43 9.94 -23.44
C VAL A 427 -17.92 10.28 -24.84
N ILE A 428 -17.26 9.34 -25.52
CA ILE A 428 -16.71 9.59 -26.84
C ILE A 428 -17.84 9.84 -27.87
N GLU A 429 -18.92 9.06 -27.82
CA GLU A 429 -20.08 9.25 -28.69
C GLU A 429 -20.74 10.62 -28.48
N GLU A 430 -20.84 11.09 -27.23
CA GLU A 430 -21.34 12.42 -26.91
C GLU A 430 -20.50 13.53 -27.59
N HIS A 431 -19.16 13.42 -27.54
CA HIS A 431 -18.26 14.40 -28.16
C HIS A 431 -18.34 14.39 -29.69
N ILE A 432 -18.42 13.20 -30.31
CA ILE A 432 -18.59 13.07 -31.76
C ILE A 432 -19.90 13.72 -32.23
N ASN A 433 -20.99 13.47 -31.48
CA ASN A 433 -22.29 14.04 -31.78
C ASN A 433 -22.32 15.56 -31.63
N ARG A 434 -21.65 16.10 -30.60
CA ARG A 434 -21.49 17.55 -30.39
C ARG A 434 -20.71 18.21 -31.51
N SER A 435 -19.56 17.66 -31.89
CA SER A 435 -18.74 18.16 -33.01
C SER A 435 -19.52 18.19 -34.34
N SER A 436 -20.38 17.19 -34.56
CA SER A 436 -21.22 17.08 -35.77
C SER A 436 -22.43 18.04 -35.79
N ARG A 437 -22.85 18.56 -34.62
CA ARG A 437 -23.90 19.58 -34.50
C ARG A 437 -23.32 20.99 -34.69
N ASN A 438 -22.20 21.30 -34.04
CA ASN A 438 -21.55 22.61 -34.15
C ASN A 438 -21.02 22.94 -35.55
N LYS A 439 -20.82 21.94 -36.43
CA LYS A 439 -20.48 22.19 -37.85
C LYS A 439 -21.66 22.59 -38.73
N ARG A 440 -22.91 22.42 -38.26
CA ARG A 440 -24.11 22.76 -39.03
C ARG A 440 -24.62 24.18 -38.75
N ASP A 441 -24.24 24.76 -37.63
CA ASP A 441 -24.58 26.13 -37.24
C ASP A 441 -23.31 27.00 -37.27
N CYS A 442 -23.21 27.85 -38.31
CA CYS A 442 -22.37 29.04 -38.51
C CYS A 442 -20.81 28.99 -38.44
N HIS A 443 -20.22 29.75 -39.39
CA HIS A 443 -18.87 30.32 -39.35
C HIS A 443 -18.58 31.00 -38.00
N VAL A 444 -17.63 30.47 -37.24
CA VAL A 444 -16.90 31.24 -36.23
C VAL A 444 -15.42 31.10 -36.53
N ASP A 445 -14.85 32.21 -36.99
CA ASP A 445 -13.42 32.40 -37.18
C ASP A 445 -12.68 32.23 -35.85
N GLY A 446 -11.66 31.37 -35.87
CA GLY A 446 -10.45 31.42 -35.04
C GLY A 446 -10.54 31.75 -33.55
N ASP A 447 -11.02 30.83 -32.71
CA ASP A 447 -10.53 30.67 -31.31
C ASP A 447 -10.93 29.33 -30.64
N GLY A 448 -11.20 28.27 -31.42
CA GLY A 448 -11.81 27.03 -30.92
C GLY A 448 -10.87 26.05 -30.17
N ASP A 449 -9.58 26.35 -30.05
CA ASP A 449 -8.58 25.44 -29.47
C ASP A 449 -8.56 25.50 -27.93
N ASP A 450 -8.82 26.68 -27.35
CA ASP A 450 -8.56 26.91 -25.92
C ASP A 450 -9.55 26.21 -24.96
N ASN A 451 -10.73 25.81 -25.46
CA ASN A 451 -11.75 25.10 -24.67
C ASN A 451 -11.82 23.58 -24.95
N SER A 452 -10.87 23.04 -25.72
CA SER A 452 -10.85 21.61 -26.07
C SER A 452 -10.34 20.75 -24.90
N ASN A 453 -11.11 19.72 -24.55
CA ASN A 453 -10.70 18.70 -23.58
C ASN A 453 -9.88 17.58 -24.25
N PHE A 454 -9.36 16.62 -23.48
CA PHE A 454 -8.50 15.57 -24.06
C PHE A 454 -9.23 14.67 -25.06
N VAL A 455 -10.51 14.36 -24.85
CA VAL A 455 -11.31 13.61 -25.83
C VAL A 455 -11.37 14.37 -27.15
N ASP A 456 -11.67 15.67 -27.13
CA ASP A 456 -11.71 16.50 -28.34
C ASP A 456 -10.38 16.50 -29.09
N VAL A 457 -9.28 16.68 -28.37
CA VAL A 457 -7.93 16.71 -28.95
C VAL A 457 -7.57 15.35 -29.56
N LEU A 458 -7.80 14.25 -28.86
CA LEU A 458 -7.49 12.90 -29.34
C LEU A 458 -8.34 12.50 -30.55
N LEU A 459 -9.64 12.82 -30.54
CA LEU A 459 -10.52 12.59 -31.69
C LEU A 459 -10.13 13.45 -32.90
N SER A 460 -9.67 14.68 -32.66
CA SER A 460 -9.15 15.54 -33.72
C SER A 460 -7.90 14.93 -34.37
N ILE A 461 -6.96 14.44 -33.56
CA ILE A 461 -5.74 13.77 -34.03
C ILE A 461 -6.08 12.50 -34.83
N GLU A 462 -6.98 11.65 -34.32
CA GLU A 462 -7.46 10.44 -35.01
C GLU A 462 -8.03 10.77 -36.40
N LYS A 463 -8.82 11.86 -36.49
CA LYS A 463 -9.49 12.25 -37.72
C LYS A 463 -8.57 12.92 -38.75
N THR A 464 -7.67 13.77 -38.28
CA THR A 464 -6.79 14.58 -39.14
C THR A 464 -5.49 13.86 -39.49
N ASN A 465 -5.19 12.75 -38.82
CA ASN A 465 -3.94 12.02 -38.94
C ASN A 465 -2.72 12.95 -38.77
N THR A 466 -2.81 13.90 -37.84
CA THR A 466 -1.77 14.91 -37.57
C THR A 466 -0.47 14.32 -37.03
N VAL A 467 -0.47 13.04 -36.66
CA VAL A 467 0.71 12.32 -36.20
C VAL A 467 1.03 11.20 -37.17
N ASP A 468 2.31 10.88 -37.34
CA ASP A 468 2.81 9.90 -38.32
C ASP A 468 2.56 8.43 -37.92
N PHE A 469 1.65 8.17 -36.98
CA PHE A 469 1.34 6.83 -36.49
C PHE A 469 -0.16 6.68 -36.18
N PRO A 470 -0.77 5.50 -36.44
CA PRO A 470 -2.19 5.31 -36.21
C PRO A 470 -2.50 5.24 -34.71
N ILE A 471 -3.57 5.94 -34.32
CA ILE A 471 -4.15 5.86 -32.99
C ILE A 471 -5.54 5.26 -33.14
N ASP A 472 -5.71 4.05 -32.62
CA ASP A 472 -7.01 3.40 -32.62
C ASP A 472 -7.87 3.86 -31.44
N ARG A 473 -9.16 3.55 -31.51
CA ARG A 473 -10.13 3.87 -30.46
C ARG A 473 -9.71 3.35 -29.08
N SER A 474 -9.15 2.14 -29.00
CA SER A 474 -8.71 1.56 -27.73
C SER A 474 -7.54 2.32 -27.10
N THR A 475 -6.67 2.89 -27.93
CA THR A 475 -5.55 3.74 -27.51
C THR A 475 -6.06 5.07 -26.98
N ILE A 476 -7.06 5.68 -27.65
CA ILE A 476 -7.73 6.89 -27.15
C ILE A 476 -8.33 6.64 -25.77
N LYS A 477 -9.11 5.55 -25.62
CA LYS A 477 -9.71 5.16 -24.33
C LYS A 477 -8.65 4.94 -23.25
N ALA A 478 -7.58 4.23 -23.58
CA ALA A 478 -6.48 3.95 -22.65
C ALA A 478 -5.78 5.25 -22.19
N LEU A 479 -5.50 6.18 -23.11
CA LEU A 479 -4.89 7.47 -22.78
C LEU A 479 -5.80 8.35 -21.91
N ILE A 480 -7.10 8.41 -22.21
CA ILE A 480 -8.07 9.17 -21.39
C ILE A 480 -8.06 8.63 -19.95
N LEU A 481 -8.14 7.32 -19.79
CA LEU A 481 -8.18 6.66 -18.49
C LEU A 481 -6.87 6.85 -17.70
N ASP A 482 -5.72 6.67 -18.36
CA ASP A 482 -4.40 6.89 -17.77
C ASP A 482 -4.24 8.34 -17.28
N MET A 483 -4.57 9.33 -18.11
CA MET A 483 -4.48 10.74 -17.74
C MET A 483 -5.42 11.11 -16.59
N PHE A 484 -6.65 10.59 -16.61
CA PHE A 484 -7.62 10.83 -15.54
C PHE A 484 -7.14 10.27 -14.20
N VAL A 485 -6.72 8.99 -14.19
CA VAL A 485 -6.31 8.33 -12.94
C VAL A 485 -5.00 8.90 -12.41
N ALA A 486 -4.04 9.18 -13.30
CA ALA A 486 -2.78 9.80 -12.90
C ALA A 486 -2.97 11.21 -12.32
N GLY A 487 -3.90 12.01 -12.84
CA GLY A 487 -4.11 13.41 -12.45
C GLY A 487 -4.98 13.63 -11.21
N THR A 488 -5.73 12.62 -10.75
CA THR A 488 -6.67 12.74 -9.63
C THR A 488 -6.01 12.41 -8.30
N GLU A 489 -5.82 11.13 -8.04
CA GLU A 489 -5.46 10.60 -6.72
C GLU A 489 -4.09 11.12 -6.23
N THR A 490 -3.13 11.29 -7.14
CA THR A 490 -1.79 11.81 -6.79
C THR A 490 -1.84 13.27 -6.36
N THR A 491 -2.56 14.12 -7.10
CA THR A 491 -2.74 15.54 -6.79
C THR A 491 -3.49 15.73 -5.47
N TYR A 492 -4.52 14.91 -5.27
CA TYR A 492 -5.32 14.89 -4.05
C TYR A 492 -4.46 14.57 -2.82
N SER A 493 -3.65 13.51 -2.89
CA SER A 493 -2.72 13.13 -1.82
C SER A 493 -1.81 14.30 -1.40
N VAL A 494 -1.26 15.05 -2.37
CA VAL A 494 -0.40 16.21 -2.07
C VAL A 494 -1.18 17.32 -1.35
N LEU A 495 -2.39 17.65 -1.80
CA LEU A 495 -3.22 18.66 -1.15
C LEU A 495 -3.56 18.26 0.30
N GLU A 496 -3.95 17.00 0.51
CA GLU A 496 -4.27 16.46 1.83
C GLU A 496 -3.06 16.51 2.79
N TRP A 497 -1.90 16.06 2.32
CA TRP A 497 -0.67 16.09 3.13
C TRP A 497 -0.14 17.50 3.35
N ALA A 498 -0.28 18.42 2.39
CA ALA A 498 0.11 19.81 2.58
C ALA A 498 -0.71 20.47 3.69
N MET A 499 -2.05 20.34 3.64
CA MET A 499 -2.92 20.90 4.67
C MET A 499 -2.71 20.22 6.03
N THR A 500 -2.43 18.92 6.04
CA THR A 500 -2.03 18.18 7.25
C THR A 500 -0.80 18.80 7.90
N GLU A 501 0.27 18.98 7.12
CA GLU A 501 1.53 19.49 7.65
C GLU A 501 1.42 20.94 8.08
N LEU A 502 0.65 21.77 7.36
CA LEU A 502 0.39 23.14 7.75
C LEU A 502 -0.41 23.23 9.06
N LEU A 503 -1.45 22.42 9.25
CA LEU A 503 -2.22 22.35 10.50
C LEU A 503 -1.36 21.87 11.69
N LYS A 504 -0.43 20.95 11.42
CA LYS A 504 0.52 20.43 12.42
C LYS A 504 1.63 21.42 12.76
N HIS A 505 1.99 22.31 11.83
CA HIS A 505 3.07 23.29 11.97
C HIS A 505 2.56 24.74 11.83
N PRO A 506 1.90 25.33 12.85
CA PRO A 506 1.28 26.65 12.71
C PRO A 506 2.24 27.80 12.43
N ILE A 507 3.51 27.69 12.82
CA ILE A 507 4.53 28.68 12.45
C ILE A 507 4.71 28.70 10.92
N VAL A 508 4.74 27.52 10.29
CA VAL A 508 4.81 27.38 8.84
C VAL A 508 3.52 27.89 8.19
N MET A 509 2.35 27.53 8.74
CA MET A 509 1.05 28.03 8.27
C MET A 509 1.01 29.55 8.28
N HIS A 510 1.32 30.20 9.40
CA HIS A 510 1.28 31.65 9.51
C HIS A 510 2.25 32.34 8.55
N LYS A 511 3.48 31.84 8.42
CA LYS A 511 4.44 32.40 7.47
C LYS A 511 3.97 32.27 6.01
N LEU A 512 3.29 31.18 5.67
CA LEU A 512 2.68 31.00 4.36
C LEU A 512 1.47 31.94 4.15
N GLN A 513 0.59 32.05 5.14
CA GLN A 513 -0.53 32.99 5.10
C GLN A 513 -0.03 34.43 4.92
N ASP A 514 1.01 34.84 5.64
CA ASP A 514 1.63 36.16 5.53
C ASP A 514 2.18 36.40 4.13
N GLU A 515 2.94 35.46 3.54
CA GLU A 515 3.42 35.59 2.16
C GLU A 515 2.26 35.77 1.19
N VAL A 516 1.28 34.86 1.22
CA VAL A 516 0.17 34.84 0.26
C VAL A 516 -0.67 36.11 0.39
N ARG A 517 -1.04 36.52 1.61
CA ARG A 517 -1.84 37.73 1.84
C ARG A 517 -1.09 39.01 1.44
N ASN A 518 0.23 39.05 1.63
CA ASN A 518 1.05 40.19 1.20
C ASN A 518 1.18 40.29 -0.33
N VAL A 519 1.39 39.16 -1.01
CA VAL A 519 1.51 39.12 -2.49
C VAL A 519 0.18 39.49 -3.16
N VAL A 520 -0.92 38.92 -2.68
CA VAL A 520 -2.26 39.14 -3.26
C VAL A 520 -2.78 40.55 -2.92
N GLY A 521 -2.49 41.05 -1.72
CA GLY A 521 -2.90 42.38 -1.29
C GLY A 521 -4.41 42.54 -1.26
N CYS A 522 -4.95 43.54 -1.98
CA CYS A 522 -6.38 43.85 -2.01
C CYS A 522 -7.12 43.20 -3.19
N LYS A 523 -6.47 42.29 -3.93
CA LYS A 523 -7.09 41.60 -5.06
C LYS A 523 -8.18 40.66 -4.56
N THR A 524 -9.24 40.53 -5.35
CA THR A 524 -10.35 39.61 -5.08
C THR A 524 -10.05 38.18 -5.54
N HIS A 525 -9.05 37.98 -6.40
CA HIS A 525 -8.65 36.69 -6.95
C HIS A 525 -7.12 36.56 -7.04
N ILE A 526 -6.64 35.33 -6.91
CA ILE A 526 -5.22 34.97 -7.10
C ILE A 526 -5.02 34.57 -8.56
N ASN A 527 -4.07 35.21 -9.27
CA ASN A 527 -3.74 34.84 -10.65
C ASN A 527 -2.36 34.15 -10.74
N GLY A 528 -1.99 33.67 -11.94
CA GLY A 528 -0.71 32.97 -12.14
C GLY A 528 0.54 33.81 -11.82
N GLU A 529 0.52 35.11 -12.13
CA GLU A 529 1.65 36.01 -11.83
C GLU A 529 1.83 36.24 -10.32
N ASP A 530 0.75 36.11 -9.54
CA ASP A 530 0.80 36.16 -8.09
C ASP A 530 1.46 34.88 -7.55
N LEU A 531 1.05 33.70 -8.04
CA LEU A 531 1.66 32.41 -7.65
C LEU A 531 3.16 32.36 -7.97
N ASP A 532 3.59 33.00 -9.07
CA ASP A 532 5.00 33.06 -9.44
C ASP A 532 5.88 33.71 -8.37
N LYS A 533 5.31 34.66 -7.61
CA LYS A 533 5.99 35.41 -6.53
C LYS A 533 5.94 34.72 -5.16
N MET A 534 5.13 33.67 -4.99
CA MET A 534 4.96 32.95 -3.72
C MET A 534 6.03 31.88 -3.55
N ASN A 535 7.25 32.29 -3.18
CA ASN A 535 8.40 31.39 -3.08
C ASN A 535 8.28 30.43 -1.88
N TYR A 536 7.71 30.89 -0.77
CA TYR A 536 7.49 30.05 0.41
C TYR A 536 6.36 29.05 0.18
N LEU A 537 5.31 29.39 -0.56
CA LEU A 537 4.32 28.41 -1.06
C LEU A 537 4.99 27.26 -1.83
N LYS A 538 5.85 27.60 -2.80
CA LYS A 538 6.61 26.62 -3.59
C LYS A 538 7.50 25.76 -2.69
N ALA A 539 8.13 26.36 -1.68
CA ALA A 539 8.96 25.66 -0.70
C ALA A 539 8.14 24.70 0.19
N VAL A 540 6.94 25.10 0.63
CA VAL A 540 6.00 24.26 1.38
C VAL A 540 5.59 23.05 0.54
N ILE A 541 5.20 23.26 -0.71
CA ILE A 541 4.79 22.17 -1.59
C ILE A 541 5.96 21.21 -1.88
N LYS A 542 7.17 21.73 -2.11
CA LYS A 542 8.38 20.90 -2.27
C LYS A 542 8.64 20.06 -1.02
N GLU A 543 8.53 20.64 0.17
CA GLU A 543 8.71 19.91 1.42
C GLU A 543 7.63 18.85 1.63
N THR A 544 6.37 19.15 1.29
CA THR A 544 5.28 18.15 1.28
C THR A 544 5.57 17.01 0.33
N LEU A 545 6.07 17.27 -0.89
CA LEU A 545 6.43 16.20 -1.84
C LEU A 545 7.63 15.37 -1.37
N ARG A 546 8.55 15.97 -0.60
CA ARG A 546 9.72 15.28 -0.03
C ARG A 546 9.29 14.35 1.09
N THR A 547 8.46 14.85 2.02
CA THR A 547 7.99 14.06 3.16
C THR A 547 6.90 13.08 2.73
N HIS A 548 5.98 13.46 1.87
CA HIS A 548 4.83 12.63 1.48
C HIS A 548 4.77 12.48 -0.04
N PRO A 549 5.76 11.80 -0.66
CA PRO A 549 5.70 11.53 -2.10
C PRO A 549 4.49 10.62 -2.38
N PRO A 550 3.55 11.03 -3.26
CA PRO A 550 2.33 10.25 -3.51
C PRO A 550 2.63 8.81 -3.93
N LEU A 551 3.66 8.61 -4.76
CA LEU A 551 4.18 7.31 -5.18
C LEU A 551 5.52 7.04 -4.47
N PRO A 552 5.53 6.39 -3.29
CA PRO A 552 6.74 6.22 -2.50
C PRO A 552 7.70 5.18 -3.10
N VAL A 553 7.20 4.27 -3.96
CA VAL A 553 7.99 3.28 -4.69
C VAL A 553 7.63 3.31 -6.17
N ILE A 554 8.62 3.50 -7.05
CA ILE A 554 8.42 3.54 -8.50
C ILE A 554 9.05 2.31 -9.15
N PRO A 555 8.28 1.43 -9.82
CA PRO A 555 8.80 0.22 -10.44
C PRO A 555 9.38 0.50 -11.84
N ARG A 556 10.54 -0.06 -12.16
CA ARG A 556 11.12 -0.16 -13.52
C ARG A 556 11.49 -1.60 -13.82
N LYS A 557 11.94 -1.86 -15.04
CA LYS A 557 12.49 -3.15 -15.44
C LYS A 557 13.69 -2.94 -16.36
N SER A 558 14.70 -3.77 -16.19
CA SER A 558 15.89 -3.78 -17.04
C SER A 558 15.60 -4.50 -18.36
N SER A 559 15.80 -3.83 -19.49
CA SER A 559 15.71 -4.44 -20.83
C SER A 559 16.94 -5.28 -21.18
N GLU A 560 18.08 -5.01 -20.53
CA GLU A 560 19.39 -5.62 -20.79
C GLU A 560 20.11 -5.96 -19.48
N GLY A 561 21.19 -6.76 -19.56
CA GLY A 561 22.08 -6.99 -18.42
C GLY A 561 23.15 -5.91 -18.34
N ILE A 562 23.36 -5.31 -17.17
CA ILE A 562 24.25 -4.16 -16.99
C ILE A 562 24.90 -4.13 -15.60
N LYS A 563 25.97 -3.35 -15.43
CA LYS A 563 26.53 -3.08 -14.10
C LYS A 563 25.89 -1.84 -13.49
N VAL A 564 25.55 -1.90 -12.20
CA VAL A 564 25.10 -0.74 -11.40
C VAL A 564 25.91 -0.71 -10.11
N LYS A 565 26.60 0.40 -9.83
CA LYS A 565 27.53 0.54 -8.68
C LYS A 565 28.52 -0.64 -8.58
N GLY A 566 28.97 -1.17 -9.73
CA GLY A 566 29.89 -2.30 -9.83
C GLY A 566 29.27 -3.70 -9.75
N TYR A 567 27.97 -3.81 -9.41
CA TYR A 567 27.25 -5.08 -9.33
C TYR A 567 26.62 -5.48 -10.66
N ASP A 568 26.62 -6.76 -10.98
CA ASP A 568 25.99 -7.32 -12.18
C ASP A 568 24.47 -7.45 -11.99
N ILE A 569 23.71 -6.70 -12.78
CA ILE A 569 22.25 -6.73 -12.85
C ILE A 569 21.83 -7.54 -14.07
N ALA A 570 21.01 -8.58 -13.86
CA ALA A 570 20.55 -9.43 -14.94
C ALA A 570 19.44 -8.76 -15.77
N VAL A 571 19.36 -9.10 -17.06
CA VAL A 571 18.23 -8.73 -17.92
C VAL A 571 16.90 -9.15 -17.29
N GLY A 572 15.88 -8.30 -17.43
CA GLY A 572 14.55 -8.55 -16.88
C GLY A 572 14.41 -8.34 -15.38
N THR A 573 15.47 -7.91 -14.69
CA THR A 573 15.40 -7.52 -13.27
C THR A 573 14.44 -6.36 -13.10
N GLU A 574 13.46 -6.51 -12.20
CA GLU A 574 12.60 -5.39 -11.78
C GLU A 574 13.39 -4.48 -10.85
N VAL A 575 13.16 -3.18 -10.93
CA VAL A 575 13.82 -2.19 -10.07
C VAL A 575 12.76 -1.44 -9.29
N LEU A 576 12.87 -1.41 -7.97
CA LEU A 576 12.02 -0.61 -7.09
C LEU A 576 12.81 0.59 -6.58
N LEU A 577 12.51 1.77 -7.12
CA LEU A 577 13.05 3.03 -6.64
C LEU A 577 12.26 3.46 -5.42
N ASN A 578 12.85 3.38 -4.24
CA ASN A 578 12.23 3.80 -2.99
C ASN A 578 12.43 5.31 -2.80
N VAL A 579 11.63 6.10 -3.53
CA VAL A 579 11.65 7.56 -3.51
C VAL A 579 11.48 8.09 -2.09
N TRP A 580 10.61 7.44 -1.30
CA TRP A 580 10.36 7.79 0.10
C TRP A 580 11.61 7.65 0.98
N ALA A 581 12.42 6.61 0.76
CA ALA A 581 13.68 6.41 1.48
C ALA A 581 14.75 7.43 1.04
N ILE A 582 14.86 7.68 -0.27
CA ILE A 582 15.83 8.64 -0.83
C ILE A 582 15.57 10.05 -0.27
N ALA A 583 14.31 10.46 -0.24
CA ALA A 583 13.88 11.76 0.27
C ALA A 583 14.07 11.93 1.81
N ARG A 584 14.47 10.85 2.50
CA ARG A 584 14.74 10.80 3.95
C ARG A 584 16.15 10.37 4.29
N ASP A 585 17.02 10.27 3.30
CA ASP A 585 18.41 9.88 3.51
C ASP A 585 19.17 11.02 4.22
N PRO A 586 19.70 10.80 5.45
CA PRO A 586 20.44 11.82 6.17
C PRO A 586 21.76 12.22 5.48
N SER A 587 22.24 11.44 4.49
CA SER A 587 23.38 11.85 3.66
C SER A 587 23.04 12.94 2.65
N SER A 588 21.77 13.08 2.29
CA SER A 588 21.27 14.09 1.35
C SER A 588 20.49 15.22 2.03
N TRP A 589 19.86 14.95 3.17
CA TRP A 589 18.93 15.86 3.82
C TRP A 589 19.27 16.08 5.30
N ASP A 590 19.54 17.33 5.67
CA ASP A 590 19.64 17.74 7.07
C ASP A 590 18.29 17.63 7.80
N GLN A 591 18.28 17.02 8.99
CA GLN A 591 17.07 16.73 9.77
C GLN A 591 15.95 16.14 8.88
N PRO A 592 16.14 14.96 8.26
CA PRO A 592 15.29 14.49 7.17
C PRO A 592 13.85 14.19 7.58
N LEU A 593 13.60 14.01 8.87
CA LEU A 593 12.27 13.72 9.41
C LEU A 593 11.49 14.98 9.84
N GLU A 594 12.14 16.14 9.91
CA GLU A 594 11.47 17.41 10.22
C GLU A 594 10.85 18.02 8.96
N PHE A 595 9.64 18.55 9.10
CA PHE A 595 8.97 19.33 8.05
C PHE A 595 9.47 20.78 8.10
N LYS A 596 10.42 21.12 7.21
CA LYS A 596 11.15 22.39 7.23
C LYS A 596 11.22 22.99 5.82
N PRO A 597 10.17 23.68 5.34
CA PRO A 597 10.13 24.29 4.02
C PRO A 597 11.30 25.24 3.73
N GLU A 598 11.88 25.86 4.75
CA GLU A 598 13.04 26.76 4.65
C GLU A 598 14.21 26.15 3.87
N ARG A 599 14.35 24.81 3.87
CA ARG A 599 15.42 24.12 3.12
C ARG A 599 15.34 24.35 1.61
N PHE A 600 14.19 24.76 1.09
CA PHE A 600 13.99 25.03 -0.35
C PHE A 600 14.07 26.51 -0.74
N LEU A 601 14.10 27.46 0.20
CA LEU A 601 14.08 28.90 -0.13
C LEU A 601 15.35 29.40 -0.82
N ASN A 602 16.51 28.84 -0.45
CA ASN A 602 17.82 29.20 -1.01
C ASN A 602 18.52 27.99 -1.64
N SER A 603 17.74 27.00 -2.07
CA SER A 603 18.25 25.76 -2.66
C SER A 603 17.92 25.70 -4.15
N SER A 604 18.87 25.22 -4.94
CA SER A 604 18.64 24.93 -6.37
C SER A 604 17.92 23.59 -6.60
N ILE A 605 17.73 22.78 -5.55
CA ILE A 605 17.12 21.46 -5.65
C ILE A 605 15.69 21.59 -6.20
N ASP A 606 15.41 20.81 -7.24
CA ASP A 606 14.14 20.83 -7.94
C ASP A 606 13.70 19.44 -8.39
N PHE A 607 12.39 19.23 -8.46
CA PHE A 607 11.80 17.96 -8.89
C PHE A 607 11.83 17.77 -10.42
N LYS A 608 12.62 18.58 -11.14
CA LYS A 608 12.77 18.56 -12.61
C LYS A 608 13.55 17.35 -13.13
N GLY A 609 13.97 16.44 -12.25
CA GLY A 609 14.64 15.19 -12.61
C GLY A 609 16.16 15.33 -12.78
N HIS A 610 16.76 16.35 -12.18
CA HIS A 610 18.21 16.55 -12.16
C HIS A 610 18.82 16.31 -10.77
N ASP A 611 18.05 16.54 -9.71
CA ASP A 611 18.45 16.33 -8.32
C ASP A 611 17.89 14.99 -7.82
N PHE A 612 18.74 13.96 -7.74
CA PHE A 612 18.30 12.58 -7.49
C PHE A 612 17.95 12.30 -6.04
N GLU A 613 18.32 13.20 -5.13
CA GLU A 613 17.83 13.28 -3.76
C GLU A 613 16.36 13.72 -3.67
N PHE A 614 15.80 14.29 -4.74
CA PHE A 614 14.43 14.82 -4.79
C PHE A 614 13.70 14.48 -6.10
N ILE A 615 13.17 13.25 -6.17
CA ILE A 615 12.50 12.70 -7.38
C ILE A 615 11.03 12.30 -7.17
N PRO A 616 10.17 13.16 -6.59
CA PRO A 616 8.76 12.83 -6.33
C PRO A 616 7.97 12.54 -7.62
N PHE A 617 8.41 13.07 -8.76
CA PHE A 617 7.84 12.83 -10.09
C PHE A 617 8.64 11.81 -10.93
N GLY A 618 9.58 11.10 -10.31
CA GLY A 618 10.57 10.30 -11.00
C GLY A 618 11.56 11.14 -11.82
N ALA A 619 12.36 10.47 -12.65
CA ALA A 619 13.33 11.12 -13.55
C ALA A 619 13.58 10.28 -14.81
N GLY A 620 14.34 10.85 -15.74
CA GLY A 620 14.69 10.25 -17.03
C GLY A 620 13.49 10.15 -17.98
N ARG A 621 13.56 9.24 -18.94
CA ARG A 621 12.53 9.03 -19.99
C ARG A 621 11.11 8.86 -19.45
N ARG A 622 10.96 8.22 -18.29
CA ARG A 622 9.67 7.94 -17.64
C ARG A 622 9.32 8.94 -16.53
N GLY A 623 9.97 10.11 -16.48
CA GLY A 623 9.54 11.20 -15.60
C GLY A 623 8.08 11.57 -15.86
N CYS A 624 7.38 12.03 -14.84
CA CYS A 624 5.96 12.40 -14.94
C CYS A 624 5.75 13.43 -16.07
N PRO A 625 4.80 13.23 -17.00
CA PRO A 625 4.45 14.26 -17.98
C PRO A 625 3.54 15.35 -17.39
N GLY A 626 2.80 15.02 -16.33
CA GLY A 626 1.78 15.88 -15.72
C GLY A 626 2.29 16.87 -14.68
N VAL A 627 3.61 17.08 -14.56
CA VAL A 627 4.18 17.97 -13.52
C VAL A 627 3.58 19.38 -13.58
N GLY A 628 3.53 19.99 -14.77
CA GLY A 628 2.96 21.33 -14.94
C GLY A 628 1.47 21.38 -14.58
N PHE A 629 0.71 20.34 -14.94
CA PHE A 629 -0.71 20.25 -14.62
C PHE A 629 -0.96 20.14 -13.11
N ALA A 630 -0.23 19.24 -12.43
CA ALA A 630 -0.35 19.04 -11.00
C ALA A 630 0.07 20.28 -10.22
N MET A 631 1.25 20.83 -10.50
CA MET A 631 1.81 21.96 -9.74
C MET A 631 0.96 23.23 -9.85
N THR A 632 0.48 23.57 -11.06
CA THR A 632 -0.41 24.75 -11.24
C THR A 632 -1.73 24.60 -10.48
N THR A 633 -2.23 23.37 -10.35
CA THR A 633 -3.44 23.07 -9.58
C THR A 633 -3.18 23.15 -8.08
N ILE A 634 -2.11 22.52 -7.59
CA ILE A 634 -1.75 22.45 -6.17
C ILE A 634 -1.43 23.84 -5.62
N GLU A 635 -0.60 24.61 -6.33
CA GLU A 635 -0.21 25.98 -5.93
C GLU A 635 -1.44 26.89 -5.78
N MET A 636 -2.30 26.91 -6.78
CA MET A 636 -3.49 27.76 -6.78
C MET A 636 -4.45 27.43 -5.63
N VAL A 637 -4.69 26.16 -5.34
CA VAL A 637 -5.64 25.74 -4.29
C VAL A 637 -5.09 26.02 -2.91
N ILE A 638 -3.83 25.65 -2.64
CA ILE A 638 -3.22 25.91 -1.33
C ILE A 638 -3.17 27.42 -1.08
N ALA A 639 -2.79 28.23 -2.08
CA ALA A 639 -2.81 29.68 -1.96
C ALA A 639 -4.22 30.21 -1.61
N ASN A 640 -5.27 29.73 -2.27
CA ASN A 640 -6.64 30.16 -1.97
C ASN A 640 -7.10 29.72 -0.57
N LEU A 641 -6.78 28.49 -0.15
CA LEU A 641 -7.12 27.97 1.17
C LEU A 641 -6.50 28.81 2.30
N VAL A 642 -5.23 29.19 2.18
CA VAL A 642 -4.53 29.96 3.22
C VAL A 642 -4.79 31.47 3.12
N TYR A 643 -5.13 31.97 1.92
CA TYR A 643 -5.53 33.37 1.73
C TYR A 643 -6.86 33.66 2.42
N HIS A 644 -7.88 32.85 2.13
CA HIS A 644 -9.26 33.13 2.53
C HIS A 644 -9.61 32.70 3.96
N PHE A 645 -8.84 31.78 4.55
CA PHE A 645 -9.20 31.21 5.85
C PHE A 645 -8.02 31.12 6.81
N ASP A 646 -8.34 31.28 8.09
CA ASP A 646 -7.54 30.77 9.19
C ASP A 646 -8.01 29.36 9.55
N TRP A 647 -7.05 28.48 9.85
CA TRP A 647 -7.29 27.05 10.01
C TRP A 647 -6.91 26.55 11.39
N ALA A 648 -7.77 25.71 11.97
CA ALA A 648 -7.51 25.05 13.24
C ALA A 648 -7.98 23.59 13.24
N LEU A 649 -7.38 22.76 14.10
CA LEU A 649 -7.88 21.41 14.34
C LEU A 649 -9.17 21.45 15.19
N PRO A 650 -10.16 20.57 14.93
CA PRO A 650 -11.37 20.49 15.73
C PRO A 650 -11.08 20.24 17.21
N GLY A 651 -11.82 20.92 18.09
CA GLY A 651 -11.71 20.73 19.55
C GLY A 651 -10.39 21.22 20.17
N GLY A 652 -9.57 21.99 19.45
CA GLY A 652 -8.28 22.47 19.96
C GLY A 652 -7.28 21.34 20.21
N ALA A 653 -7.44 20.20 19.53
CA ALA A 653 -6.59 19.02 19.69
C ALA A 653 -5.09 19.36 19.65
N VAL A 654 -4.32 18.72 20.53
CA VAL A 654 -2.88 18.95 20.67
C VAL A 654 -2.17 18.58 19.37
N ARG A 655 -1.32 19.49 18.90
CA ARG A 655 -0.62 19.42 17.60
C ARG A 655 0.26 18.17 17.44
N GLU A 656 0.71 17.59 18.55
CA GLU A 656 1.57 16.40 18.59
C GLU A 656 0.79 15.08 18.38
N ASP A 657 -0.53 15.09 18.60
CA ASP A 657 -1.41 13.92 18.51
C ASP A 657 -2.11 13.76 17.14
N SER A 658 -1.78 14.60 16.15
CA SER A 658 -2.37 14.47 14.82
C SER A 658 -1.98 13.13 14.19
N ASP A 659 -2.96 12.25 13.93
CA ASP A 659 -2.69 10.94 13.34
C ASP A 659 -2.09 11.09 11.93
N MET A 660 -0.88 10.55 11.73
CA MET A 660 -0.13 10.53 10.48
C MET A 660 -0.13 9.13 9.84
N SER A 661 -1.03 8.24 10.27
CA SER A 661 -1.16 6.91 9.72
C SER A 661 -1.52 6.95 8.24
N GLU A 662 -0.89 6.07 7.48
CA GLU A 662 -1.04 5.96 6.02
C GLU A 662 -2.06 4.87 5.66
N THR A 663 -2.73 5.01 4.51
CA THR A 663 -3.41 3.90 3.85
C THR A 663 -2.43 3.01 3.10
N PRO A 664 -2.66 1.68 3.04
CA PRO A 664 -1.95 0.84 2.08
C PRO A 664 -2.43 1.13 0.65
N GLY A 665 -1.52 1.13 -0.31
CA GLY A 665 -1.89 1.33 -1.71
C GLY A 665 -0.70 1.70 -2.59
N MET A 666 -1.00 1.95 -3.86
CA MET A 666 -0.05 2.51 -4.82
C MET A 666 0.23 3.99 -4.53
N VAL A 667 -0.84 4.76 -4.27
CA VAL A 667 -0.77 6.14 -3.78
C VAL A 667 -0.99 6.14 -2.28
N VAL A 668 -0.17 6.90 -1.55
CA VAL A 668 -0.25 6.99 -0.08
C VAL A 668 -1.14 8.16 0.33
N HIS A 669 -2.20 7.87 1.09
CA HIS A 669 -3.10 8.86 1.69
C HIS A 669 -3.07 8.77 3.21
N ARG A 670 -3.72 9.72 3.87
CA ARG A 670 -4.06 9.56 5.28
C ARG A 670 -5.04 8.40 5.47
N LYS A 671 -4.83 7.62 6.52
CA LYS A 671 -5.75 6.56 6.95
C LYS A 671 -7.09 7.12 7.42
N TYR A 672 -7.07 8.26 8.08
CA TYR A 672 -8.26 8.91 8.62
C TYR A 672 -8.44 10.30 7.98
N PRO A 673 -9.68 10.66 7.62
CA PRO A 673 -9.98 11.95 7.02
C PRO A 673 -9.44 13.13 7.84
N LEU A 674 -8.90 14.13 7.15
CA LEU A 674 -8.46 15.39 7.74
C LEU A 674 -9.67 16.31 7.95
N LEU A 675 -10.06 16.48 9.22
CA LEU A 675 -11.10 17.43 9.61
C LEU A 675 -10.44 18.72 10.12
N ALA A 676 -10.93 19.87 9.68
CA ALA A 676 -10.42 21.18 10.11
C ALA A 676 -11.55 22.21 10.28
N ILE A 677 -11.37 23.15 11.19
CA ILE A 677 -12.22 24.34 11.32
C ILE A 677 -11.61 25.44 10.45
N ALA A 678 -12.43 26.01 9.56
CA ALA A 678 -12.08 27.18 8.77
C ALA A 678 -12.78 28.41 9.35
N THR A 679 -12.04 29.47 9.59
CA THR A 679 -12.57 30.80 9.94
C THR A 679 -12.25 31.76 8.81
N ILE A 680 -13.24 32.48 8.29
CA ILE A 680 -13.04 33.45 7.21
C ILE A 680 -12.06 34.52 7.68
N TYR A 681 -11.00 34.74 6.89
CA TYR A 681 -10.06 35.83 7.13
C TYR A 681 -10.69 37.15 6.68
N GLU A 682 -10.95 38.03 7.64
CA GLU A 682 -11.34 39.42 7.40
C GLU A 682 -10.12 40.31 7.54
N ARG A 683 -9.78 41.02 6.46
CA ARG A 683 -8.70 41.99 6.48
C ARG A 683 -9.22 43.27 7.16
N ASN A 684 -8.74 43.52 8.38
CA ASN A 684 -8.98 44.77 9.11
C ASN A 684 -8.38 45.99 8.42
#